data_AF-F9XD53-F1
#
_entry.id   AF-F9XD53-F1
#
_cell.length_a   1.000
_cell.length_b   1.000
_cell.length_c   1.000
_cell.angle_alpha   90.00
_cell.angle_beta   90.00
_cell.angle_gamma   90.00
#
_symmetry.space_group_name_H-M   'P 1'
#
loop_
_entity.id
_entity.type
_entity.pdbx_description
1 polymer ?
#
loop_
_entity_poly.entity_id
_entity_poly.type
_entity_poly.pdbx_seq_one_letter_code
_entity_poly.pdbx_strand_id
1 'polypeptide(L)'
;MEPVCQALNLSDEQKCTAPATSANLLFCRLHSKQSLGLYLGYKKRNAAFDELETRLPEWLNNKIAEQPLRNVSFDDVEDEATLAELHNYLYKRYGLLDRVIRARKLHHSHFYPLDLDYGHKTYIDKLTNERFVTLRALERLQKRALEVVYRNQTWLAWVRQQQEEEENVRENESKQIKREAAMFRRRNKEIESRLRRKRIKEGLRRQEAALEEAFKERQDTSDQQDEEESWDPIEDEVENDRSKFVEMMMHLLWLNPPKETSAHDVDTADAGDPTQQEPVEAEFNGVANKSQTGASAPAKAMNRNQKKRAKKQAKAESAPANTSNDGNADDSARIEVNETSEQVSKRLLNGAKFDWQENVRGDLLAGVIDHPHELHGQVLGLPQEEVDQLVAEIGEIKQLLLCRLIISQAALLPAALRAESVEQFFNDPELSSAELRDLCLRLEQPSLQEIRDACADFARDENEEEVIKPDDEQDEQETYDMSARDEDFWKTKHEKELEKRRRDSNEAPPRLDFGEIEDGNTRPGKRVRIKLCGKYIWNQASERTVARRGWLQFAVIAHGTKFGEAIQLCRSWDEFYGLSILNIFGYFPSAGWATWAGDRTRSQFLQLGFVPRFSFLGAHEMSSRAATGARGAGPRTHDVMECKNVICAHIKRNDPVSRRFVQYLNLYSSELCILVRDAKTGRIVVQPPKEEWWLTRTKSGMGRASRSEWQVTSEVNEGMFERLSDTSVFSDFRFSFSEHYDVIVWDTLPGVHPEEFQNRIHNTLIKAYRFTQGIECYSVAAPILKTIRRDPDTGRCRDVREGEESVWDVIQHPDSQSIDFLVEYLNGKITGRRDMTVEEKHERYYNEIDAAEDEVLFPEE
;
A
#
# COMPACT_ATOMS: atom_id res chain seq x y z
N MET A 1 -26.00 52.39 -48.73
CA MET A 1 -25.80 51.26 -47.79
C MET A 1 -25.84 51.83 -46.40
N GLU A 2 -26.50 51.16 -45.46
CA GLU A 2 -26.38 51.51 -44.04
C GLU A 2 -24.99 51.07 -43.52
N PRO A 3 -24.40 51.79 -42.55
CA PRO A 3 -23.16 51.35 -41.93
C PRO A 3 -23.39 50.05 -41.14
N VAL A 4 -22.50 49.08 -41.29
CA VAL A 4 -22.55 47.79 -40.59
C VAL A 4 -21.62 47.83 -39.36
N CYS A 5 -22.00 47.16 -38.28
CA CYS A 5 -21.24 47.09 -37.04
C CYS A 5 -19.81 46.55 -37.28
N GLN A 6 -18.80 47.26 -36.77
CA GLN A 6 -17.39 46.91 -36.97
C GLN A 6 -16.82 45.93 -35.94
N ALA A 7 -17.58 45.64 -34.88
CA ALA A 7 -17.16 44.74 -33.80
C ALA A 7 -17.23 43.25 -34.19
N LEU A 8 -16.39 42.45 -33.53
CA LEU A 8 -16.46 40.99 -33.52
C LEU A 8 -17.28 40.52 -32.31
N ASN A 9 -18.20 39.57 -32.51
CA ASN A 9 -18.96 39.01 -31.40
C ASN A 9 -18.00 38.37 -30.36
N LEU A 10 -18.35 38.42 -29.08
CA LEU A 10 -17.55 37.83 -27.99
C LEU A 10 -17.58 36.28 -27.96
N SER A 11 -18.57 35.66 -28.61
CA SER A 11 -18.84 34.21 -28.53
C SER A 11 -18.27 33.38 -29.68
N ASP A 12 -18.03 33.98 -30.85
CA ASP A 12 -17.60 33.27 -32.07
C ASP A 12 -16.55 34.03 -32.91
N GLU A 13 -16.09 35.18 -32.43
CA GLU A 13 -15.16 36.11 -33.11
C GLU A 13 -15.62 36.58 -34.51
N GLN A 14 -16.88 36.33 -34.92
CA GLN A 14 -17.36 36.71 -36.24
C GLN A 14 -17.76 38.19 -36.29
N LYS A 15 -17.61 38.80 -37.48
CA LYS A 15 -18.00 40.19 -37.73
C LYS A 15 -19.51 40.36 -37.58
N CYS A 16 -19.93 41.27 -36.71
CA CYS A 16 -21.33 41.54 -36.47
C CYS A 16 -22.01 42.12 -37.74
N THR A 17 -23.10 41.49 -38.19
CA THR A 17 -23.84 41.89 -39.40
C THR A 17 -24.94 42.93 -39.16
N ALA A 18 -25.15 43.34 -37.90
CA ALA A 18 -26.20 44.29 -37.52
C ALA A 18 -25.87 45.74 -37.95
N PRO A 19 -26.88 46.59 -38.24
CA PRO A 19 -26.67 48.00 -38.57
C PRO A 19 -26.06 48.78 -37.39
N ALA A 20 -25.08 49.63 -37.70
CA ALA A 20 -24.40 50.47 -36.73
C ALA A 20 -25.30 51.65 -36.33
N THR A 21 -25.79 51.57 -35.09
CA THR A 21 -26.82 52.43 -34.49
C THR A 21 -26.29 53.31 -33.36
N SER A 22 -25.01 53.19 -33.02
CA SER A 22 -24.27 54.10 -32.14
C SER A 22 -24.08 55.49 -32.76
N ALA A 23 -23.90 56.52 -31.93
CA ALA A 23 -23.73 57.91 -32.37
C ALA A 23 -22.55 58.14 -33.34
N ASN A 24 -21.52 57.28 -33.28
CA ASN A 24 -20.34 57.34 -34.16
C ASN A 24 -20.49 56.47 -35.42
N LEU A 25 -21.62 55.78 -35.61
CA LEU A 25 -21.89 54.84 -36.71
C LEU A 25 -20.88 53.67 -36.83
N LEU A 26 -20.20 53.31 -35.74
CA LEU A 26 -19.22 52.20 -35.69
C LEU A 26 -19.82 50.88 -35.21
N PHE A 27 -20.68 50.93 -34.19
CA PHE A 27 -21.24 49.75 -33.51
C PHE A 27 -22.78 49.74 -33.50
N CYS A 28 -23.38 48.56 -33.41
CA CYS A 28 -24.80 48.40 -33.07
C CYS A 28 -25.03 48.68 -31.56
N ARG A 29 -26.28 48.88 -31.13
CA ARG A 29 -26.62 49.17 -29.72
C ARG A 29 -26.01 48.19 -28.70
N LEU A 30 -26.00 46.88 -29.01
CA LEU A 30 -25.42 45.85 -28.13
C LEU A 30 -23.91 45.99 -28.00
N HIS A 31 -23.18 45.97 -29.13
CA HIS A 31 -21.73 46.14 -29.14
C HIS A 31 -21.28 47.51 -28.60
N SER A 32 -22.12 48.55 -28.70
CA SER A 32 -21.87 49.85 -28.05
C SER A 32 -21.98 49.79 -26.52
N LYS A 33 -22.89 48.98 -25.96
CA LYS A 33 -22.96 48.72 -24.50
C LYS A 33 -21.76 47.86 -24.05
N GLN A 34 -21.43 46.81 -24.80
CA GLN A 34 -20.33 45.90 -24.48
C GLN A 34 -18.96 46.59 -24.57
N SER A 35 -18.73 47.42 -25.59
CA SER A 35 -17.52 48.25 -25.71
C SER A 35 -17.34 49.15 -24.49
N LEU A 36 -18.40 49.86 -24.08
CA LEU A 36 -18.36 50.72 -22.89
C LEU A 36 -18.16 49.92 -21.59
N GLY A 37 -18.85 48.79 -21.43
CA GLY A 37 -18.71 47.91 -20.26
C GLY A 37 -17.29 47.34 -20.12
N LEU A 38 -16.72 46.82 -21.22
CA LEU A 38 -15.34 46.32 -21.23
C LEU A 38 -14.32 47.45 -21.07
N TYR A 39 -14.59 48.65 -21.59
CA TYR A 39 -13.76 49.84 -21.39
C TYR A 39 -13.69 50.21 -19.90
N LEU A 40 -14.85 50.37 -19.25
CA LEU A 40 -14.95 50.64 -17.82
C LEU A 40 -14.35 49.50 -16.99
N GLY A 41 -14.59 48.26 -17.39
CA GLY A 41 -14.08 47.05 -16.75
C GLY A 41 -12.56 46.91 -16.78
N TYR A 42 -11.88 47.25 -17.88
CA TYR A 42 -10.41 47.27 -17.89
C TYR A 42 -9.86 48.51 -17.17
N LYS A 43 -10.55 49.66 -17.23
CA LYS A 43 -10.17 50.88 -16.50
C LYS A 43 -10.25 50.70 -14.98
N LYS A 44 -11.30 50.06 -14.45
CA LYS A 44 -11.47 49.70 -13.04
C LYS A 44 -10.34 48.79 -12.56
N ARG A 45 -9.99 47.76 -13.34
CA ARG A 45 -8.85 46.86 -13.06
C ARG A 45 -7.50 47.60 -13.11
N ASN A 46 -7.34 48.55 -14.04
CA ASN A 46 -6.13 49.36 -14.11
C ASN A 46 -5.99 50.26 -12.88
N ALA A 47 -7.05 50.98 -12.50
CA ALA A 47 -7.05 51.84 -11.32
C ALA A 47 -6.72 51.05 -10.02
N ALA A 48 -7.17 49.81 -9.90
CA ALA A 48 -6.82 48.93 -8.77
C ALA A 48 -5.35 48.47 -8.80
N PHE A 49 -4.73 48.36 -9.98
CA PHE A 49 -3.28 48.14 -10.12
C PHE A 49 -2.50 49.41 -9.80
N ASP A 50 -2.92 50.56 -10.34
CA ASP A 50 -2.32 51.88 -10.10
C ASP A 50 -2.39 52.23 -8.59
N GLU A 51 -3.49 51.88 -7.90
CA GLU A 51 -3.64 52.00 -6.44
C GLU A 51 -2.68 51.07 -5.68
N LEU A 52 -2.45 49.84 -6.16
CA LEU A 52 -1.47 48.92 -5.55
C LEU A 52 -0.04 49.46 -5.69
N GLU A 53 0.29 50.16 -6.79
CA GLU A 53 1.57 50.87 -6.94
C GLU A 53 1.74 52.06 -5.96
N THR A 54 0.68 52.49 -5.26
CA THR A 54 0.78 53.47 -4.15
C THR A 54 0.97 52.84 -2.77
N ARG A 55 0.90 51.51 -2.65
CA ARG A 55 0.99 50.76 -1.38
C ARG A 55 2.05 49.66 -1.43
N LEU A 56 3.30 50.06 -1.66
CA LEU A 56 4.45 49.15 -1.55
C LEU A 56 4.76 48.84 -0.07
N PRO A 57 5.10 47.59 0.29
CA PRO A 57 5.74 47.25 1.56
C PRO A 57 7.01 48.07 1.78
N GLU A 58 7.30 48.46 3.03
CA GLU A 58 8.38 49.41 3.35
C GLU A 58 9.77 48.89 2.89
N TRP A 59 10.08 47.62 3.15
CA TRP A 59 11.31 46.98 2.66
C TRP A 59 11.42 47.04 1.13
N LEU A 60 10.33 46.77 0.41
CA LEU A 60 10.34 46.72 -1.04
C LEU A 60 10.45 48.12 -1.66
N ASN A 61 9.81 49.12 -1.04
CA ASN A 61 9.93 50.52 -1.42
C ASN A 61 11.39 50.99 -1.33
N ASN A 62 12.07 50.66 -0.22
CA ASN A 62 13.47 50.98 -0.01
C ASN A 62 14.38 50.29 -1.05
N LYS A 63 14.19 48.99 -1.30
CA LYS A 63 14.99 48.23 -2.29
C LYS A 63 14.76 48.67 -3.74
N ILE A 64 13.53 49.03 -4.12
CA ILE A 64 13.22 49.49 -5.49
C ILE A 64 13.82 50.87 -5.77
N ALA A 65 14.05 51.70 -4.74
CA ALA A 65 14.79 52.96 -4.88
C ALA A 65 16.29 52.75 -5.18
N GLU A 66 16.89 51.65 -4.72
CA GLU A 66 18.28 51.28 -5.02
C GLU A 66 18.44 50.59 -6.38
N GLN A 67 17.52 49.68 -6.73
CA GLN A 67 17.62 48.83 -7.91
C GLN A 67 16.25 48.37 -8.44
N PRO A 68 16.08 48.22 -9.77
CA PRO A 68 14.80 47.78 -10.33
C PRO A 68 14.43 46.37 -9.85
N LEU A 69 13.12 46.09 -9.70
CA LEU A 69 12.56 44.81 -9.21
C LEU A 69 13.13 43.55 -9.90
N ARG A 70 13.56 43.67 -11.17
CA ARG A 70 14.24 42.60 -11.91
C ARG A 70 15.56 42.15 -11.26
N ASN A 71 16.24 43.05 -10.55
CA ASN A 71 17.57 42.84 -9.97
C ASN A 71 17.53 42.66 -8.44
N VAL A 72 16.51 43.22 -7.76
CA VAL A 72 16.28 43.04 -6.30
C VAL A 72 16.49 41.59 -5.89
N SER A 73 17.42 41.34 -4.98
CA SER A 73 17.54 40.06 -4.26
C SER A 73 16.88 40.17 -2.88
N PHE A 74 16.62 39.03 -2.25
CA PHE A 74 15.95 38.92 -0.95
C PHE A 74 16.86 38.31 0.13
N ASP A 75 18.15 38.10 -0.17
CA ASP A 75 19.10 37.37 0.68
C ASP A 75 19.30 38.00 2.08
N ASP A 76 19.00 39.30 2.21
CA ASP A 76 19.05 40.06 3.47
C ASP A 76 17.74 40.05 4.28
N VAL A 77 16.69 39.35 3.82
CA VAL A 77 15.49 39.10 4.63
C VAL A 77 15.67 37.80 5.41
N GLU A 78 15.62 37.87 6.74
CA GLU A 78 15.73 36.70 7.64
C GLU A 78 14.48 36.49 8.51
N ASP A 79 13.48 37.37 8.42
CA ASP A 79 12.21 37.31 9.16
C ASP A 79 11.06 36.77 8.28
N GLU A 80 10.28 35.85 8.85
CA GLU A 80 9.15 35.18 8.19
C GLU A 80 7.95 36.11 7.96
N ALA A 81 7.69 37.07 8.87
CA ALA A 81 6.57 38.01 8.69
C ALA A 81 6.82 38.98 7.52
N THR A 82 8.04 39.48 7.40
CA THR A 82 8.51 40.30 6.27
C THR A 82 8.43 39.54 4.94
N LEU A 83 8.85 38.26 4.92
CA LEU A 83 8.72 37.40 3.72
C LEU A 83 7.25 37.21 3.32
N ALA A 84 6.35 37.02 4.28
CA ALA A 84 4.92 36.86 4.04
C ALA A 84 4.25 38.15 3.51
N GLU A 85 4.60 39.33 4.03
CA GLU A 85 4.10 40.61 3.50
C GLU A 85 4.52 40.81 2.03
N LEU A 86 5.81 40.59 1.75
CA LEU A 86 6.37 40.71 0.39
C LEU A 86 5.71 39.73 -0.59
N HIS A 87 5.42 38.50 -0.15
CA HIS A 87 4.78 37.48 -1.00
C HIS A 87 3.35 37.87 -1.35
N ASN A 88 2.57 38.27 -0.34
CA ASN A 88 1.20 38.75 -0.52
C ASN A 88 1.13 39.94 -1.50
N TYR A 89 2.06 40.91 -1.37
CA TYR A 89 2.13 42.04 -2.30
C TYR A 89 2.47 41.61 -3.74
N LEU A 90 3.54 40.82 -3.94
CA LEU A 90 3.96 40.39 -5.29
C LEU A 90 2.92 39.48 -5.96
N TYR A 91 2.27 38.59 -5.22
CA TYR A 91 1.21 37.72 -5.73
C TYR A 91 -0.01 38.54 -6.18
N LYS A 92 -0.47 39.48 -5.34
CA LYS A 92 -1.56 40.41 -5.67
C LYS A 92 -1.23 41.29 -6.88
N ARG A 93 0.03 41.76 -6.99
CA ARG A 93 0.54 42.52 -8.14
C ARG A 93 0.53 41.68 -9.42
N TYR A 94 1.00 40.44 -9.37
CA TYR A 94 0.98 39.51 -10.50
C TYR A 94 -0.44 39.22 -10.99
N GLY A 95 -1.37 38.91 -10.08
CA GLY A 95 -2.78 38.66 -10.40
C GLY A 95 -3.50 39.86 -11.02
N LEU A 96 -3.23 41.09 -10.53
CA LEU A 96 -3.77 42.31 -11.15
C LEU A 96 -3.19 42.57 -12.53
N LEU A 97 -1.87 42.41 -12.71
CA LEU A 97 -1.21 42.56 -14.02
C LEU A 97 -1.84 41.63 -15.07
N ASP A 98 -2.04 40.36 -14.73
CA ASP A 98 -2.63 39.39 -15.67
C ASP A 98 -4.09 39.75 -16.01
N ARG A 99 -4.90 40.09 -15.01
CA ARG A 99 -6.30 40.54 -15.20
C ARG A 99 -6.40 41.81 -16.06
N VAL A 100 -5.48 42.77 -15.90
CA VAL A 100 -5.42 43.99 -16.74
C VAL A 100 -4.99 43.67 -18.16
N ILE A 101 -4.00 42.79 -18.36
CA ILE A 101 -3.54 42.36 -19.70
C ILE A 101 -4.67 41.65 -20.46
N ARG A 102 -5.36 40.68 -19.84
CA ARG A 102 -6.47 39.95 -20.47
C ARG A 102 -7.61 40.91 -20.85
N ALA A 103 -8.07 41.75 -19.92
CA ALA A 103 -9.18 42.68 -20.17
C ALA A 103 -8.85 43.73 -21.26
N ARG A 104 -7.60 44.24 -21.30
CA ARG A 104 -7.16 45.16 -22.36
C ARG A 104 -7.02 44.49 -23.72
N LYS A 105 -6.54 43.23 -23.77
CA LYS A 105 -6.47 42.45 -25.02
C LYS A 105 -7.87 42.20 -25.59
N LEU A 106 -8.81 41.72 -24.76
CA LEU A 106 -10.20 41.45 -25.14
C LEU A 106 -10.92 42.72 -25.63
N HIS A 107 -10.78 43.85 -24.95
CA HIS A 107 -11.34 45.12 -25.42
C HIS A 107 -10.73 45.58 -26.76
N HIS A 108 -9.46 45.28 -27.03
CA HIS A 108 -8.81 45.69 -28.27
C HIS A 108 -9.21 44.79 -29.46
N SER A 109 -9.13 43.46 -29.32
CA SER A 109 -9.41 42.51 -30.41
C SER A 109 -10.84 42.60 -30.93
N HIS A 110 -11.85 42.73 -30.05
CA HIS A 110 -13.25 42.71 -30.47
C HIS A 110 -13.76 44.04 -31.04
N PHE A 111 -13.15 45.18 -30.70
CA PHE A 111 -13.66 46.51 -31.08
C PHE A 111 -12.73 47.32 -31.99
N TYR A 112 -11.49 46.87 -32.20
CA TYR A 112 -10.51 47.55 -33.07
C TYR A 112 -9.81 46.58 -34.04
N PRO A 113 -10.50 45.98 -35.03
CA PRO A 113 -9.93 44.95 -35.92
C PRO A 113 -9.06 45.51 -37.07
N LEU A 114 -8.49 46.70 -36.89
CA LEU A 114 -7.64 47.41 -37.86
C LEU A 114 -6.28 47.67 -37.20
N ASP A 115 -5.19 47.60 -37.97
CA ASP A 115 -3.80 47.79 -37.50
C ASP A 115 -3.45 49.22 -37.00
N LEU A 116 -4.45 50.03 -36.65
CA LEU A 116 -4.31 51.33 -36.02
C LEU A 116 -4.08 51.17 -34.51
N ASP A 117 -2.90 50.65 -34.15
CA ASP A 117 -2.45 50.54 -32.76
C ASP A 117 -2.15 51.93 -32.18
N TYR A 118 -3.09 52.47 -31.38
CA TYR A 118 -2.93 53.71 -30.62
C TYR A 118 -2.01 53.54 -29.37
N GLY A 119 -0.91 52.78 -29.51
CA GLY A 119 -0.02 52.41 -28.39
C GLY A 119 -0.62 51.41 -27.40
N HIS A 120 -1.67 50.69 -27.78
CA HIS A 120 -2.21 49.59 -27.00
C HIS A 120 -1.23 48.42 -26.93
N LYS A 121 -0.57 48.07 -28.06
CA LYS A 121 0.40 46.97 -28.11
C LYS A 121 1.61 47.28 -27.25
N THR A 122 2.23 48.45 -27.41
CA THR A 122 3.40 48.86 -26.61
C THR A 122 3.11 48.94 -25.11
N TYR A 123 1.90 49.37 -24.72
CA TYR A 123 1.46 49.35 -23.31
C TYR A 123 1.19 47.93 -22.80
N ILE A 124 0.61 47.05 -23.62
CA ILE A 124 0.40 45.63 -23.28
C ILE A 124 1.73 44.88 -23.16
N ASP A 125 2.71 45.19 -24.02
CA ASP A 125 4.07 44.63 -23.98
C ASP A 125 4.81 45.11 -22.72
N LYS A 126 4.67 46.39 -22.34
CA LYS A 126 5.14 46.92 -21.04
C LYS A 126 4.56 46.09 -19.88
N LEU A 127 3.24 45.98 -19.78
CA LEU A 127 2.59 45.21 -18.70
C LEU A 127 2.99 43.73 -18.71
N THR A 128 3.16 43.13 -19.89
CA THR A 128 3.57 41.73 -20.02
C THR A 128 5.00 41.51 -19.51
N ASN A 129 5.91 42.45 -19.78
CA ASN A 129 7.26 42.47 -19.20
C ASN A 129 7.23 42.71 -17.68
N GLU A 130 6.37 43.60 -17.17
CA GLU A 130 6.19 43.82 -15.73
C GLU A 130 5.60 42.59 -15.02
N ARG A 131 4.68 41.86 -15.66
CA ARG A 131 4.16 40.57 -15.18
C ARG A 131 5.26 39.53 -15.08
N PHE A 132 6.12 39.43 -16.10
CA PHE A 132 7.28 38.53 -16.08
C PHE A 132 8.32 38.91 -15.01
N VAL A 133 8.64 40.20 -14.85
CA VAL A 133 9.55 40.69 -13.80
C VAL A 133 8.97 40.43 -12.40
N THR A 134 7.66 40.64 -12.21
CA THR A 134 6.98 40.36 -10.94
C THR A 134 7.00 38.86 -10.62
N LEU A 135 6.75 37.99 -11.60
CA LEU A 135 6.87 36.53 -11.44
C LEU A 135 8.29 36.11 -11.06
N ARG A 136 9.32 36.60 -11.76
CA ARG A 136 10.74 36.31 -11.45
C ARG A 136 11.19 36.90 -10.10
N ALA A 137 10.51 37.92 -9.57
CA ALA A 137 10.72 38.37 -8.18
C ALA A 137 10.04 37.42 -7.18
N LEU A 138 8.81 37.00 -7.46
CA LEU A 138 8.04 36.08 -6.62
C LEU A 138 8.73 34.71 -6.47
N GLU A 139 9.24 34.13 -7.58
CA GLU A 139 10.05 32.89 -7.55
C GLU A 139 11.27 32.99 -6.63
N ARG A 140 12.01 34.11 -6.68
CA ARG A 140 13.21 34.34 -5.86
C ARG A 140 12.85 34.55 -4.39
N LEU A 141 11.75 35.26 -4.13
CA LEU A 141 11.22 35.43 -2.77
C LEU A 141 10.75 34.10 -2.17
N GLN A 142 10.06 33.24 -2.95
CA GLN A 142 9.66 31.91 -2.52
C GLN A 142 10.89 31.03 -2.20
N LYS A 143 11.94 31.06 -3.03
CA LYS A 143 13.21 30.38 -2.72
C LYS A 143 13.78 30.87 -1.38
N ARG A 144 13.80 32.19 -1.15
CA ARG A 144 14.31 32.76 0.11
C ARG A 144 13.45 32.39 1.32
N ALA A 145 12.12 32.42 1.19
CA ALA A 145 11.22 31.99 2.25
C ALA A 145 11.48 30.51 2.62
N LEU A 146 11.64 29.64 1.62
CA LEU A 146 12.02 28.25 1.85
C LEU A 146 13.40 28.09 2.51
N GLU A 147 14.37 28.96 2.24
CA GLU A 147 15.68 28.95 2.93
C GLU A 147 15.59 29.38 4.40
N VAL A 148 14.81 30.42 4.71
CA VAL A 148 14.61 30.93 6.08
C VAL A 148 13.84 29.90 6.91
N VAL A 149 12.74 29.35 6.39
CA VAL A 149 11.98 28.30 7.08
C VAL A 149 12.82 27.02 7.22
N TYR A 150 13.67 26.67 6.23
CA TYR A 150 14.60 25.53 6.33
C TYR A 150 15.63 25.70 7.46
N ARG A 151 16.19 26.90 7.65
CA ARG A 151 17.07 27.19 8.79
C ARG A 151 16.36 27.03 10.13
N ASN A 152 15.08 27.40 10.18
CA ASN A 152 14.28 27.37 11.42
C ASN A 152 13.67 25.99 11.73
N GLN A 153 13.53 25.08 10.74
CA GLN A 153 12.69 23.89 10.87
C GLN A 153 13.34 22.64 10.24
N THR A 154 13.92 21.78 11.10
CA THR A 154 14.66 20.56 10.71
C THR A 154 13.85 19.53 9.93
N TRP A 155 12.51 19.62 9.93
CA TRP A 155 11.65 18.71 9.17
C TRP A 155 11.75 18.91 7.64
N LEU A 156 12.13 20.11 7.17
CA LEU A 156 12.19 20.42 5.75
C LEU A 156 13.24 19.63 4.97
N ALA A 157 14.31 19.16 5.64
CA ALA A 157 15.33 18.30 5.01
C ALA A 157 14.75 16.93 4.63
N TRP A 158 14.02 16.29 5.54
CA TRP A 158 13.31 15.02 5.29
C TRP A 158 12.23 15.19 4.21
N VAL A 159 11.44 16.26 4.26
CA VAL A 159 10.37 16.51 3.29
C VAL A 159 10.92 16.76 1.88
N ARG A 160 12.06 17.46 1.75
CA ARG A 160 12.76 17.57 0.45
C ARG A 160 13.24 16.22 -0.05
N GLN A 161 13.84 15.39 0.79
CA GLN A 161 14.28 14.03 0.40
C GLN A 161 13.09 13.21 -0.16
N GLN A 162 11.94 13.22 0.52
CA GLN A 162 10.74 12.51 0.04
C GLN A 162 10.19 13.07 -1.29
N GLN A 163 10.37 14.36 -1.55
CA GLN A 163 9.97 15.00 -2.81
C GLN A 163 10.96 14.69 -3.93
N GLU A 164 12.26 14.70 -3.65
CA GLU A 164 13.34 14.33 -4.59
C GLU A 164 13.25 12.82 -4.96
N GLU A 165 12.99 11.93 -4.00
CA GLU A 165 12.70 10.51 -4.25
C GLU A 165 11.48 10.32 -5.16
N GLU A 166 10.38 11.04 -4.90
CA GLU A 166 9.17 11.00 -5.72
C GLU A 166 9.39 11.60 -7.13
N GLU A 167 10.24 12.62 -7.30
CA GLU A 167 10.58 13.19 -8.61
C GLU A 167 11.40 12.23 -9.45
N ASN A 168 12.38 11.54 -8.85
CA ASN A 168 13.14 10.48 -9.51
C ASN A 168 12.26 9.28 -9.94
N VAL A 169 11.13 9.04 -9.25
CA VAL A 169 10.16 7.99 -9.62
C VAL A 169 9.14 8.45 -10.68
N ARG A 170 8.89 9.76 -10.80
CA ARG A 170 7.83 10.34 -11.65
C ARG A 170 8.06 10.24 -13.17
N GLU A 171 9.25 9.87 -13.67
CA GLU A 171 9.59 9.72 -15.11
C GLU A 171 8.85 8.55 -15.85
N ASN A 172 7.66 8.15 -15.41
CA ASN A 172 6.94 6.95 -15.87
C ASN A 172 5.52 7.24 -16.39
N GLU A 173 5.32 8.39 -17.06
CA GLU A 173 4.03 8.92 -17.56
C GLU A 173 3.12 7.87 -18.25
N SER A 174 3.70 6.93 -19.01
CA SER A 174 2.94 5.87 -19.71
C SER A 174 2.11 4.94 -18.80
N LYS A 175 2.40 4.92 -17.48
CA LYS A 175 1.62 4.19 -16.46
C LYS A 175 0.43 5.01 -15.95
N GLN A 176 0.53 6.35 -15.93
CA GLN A 176 -0.47 7.28 -15.39
C GLN A 176 -1.78 7.22 -16.20
N ILE A 177 -1.68 7.33 -17.54
CA ILE A 177 -2.83 7.23 -18.46
C ILE A 177 -3.57 5.89 -18.33
N LYS A 178 -2.85 4.80 -18.03
CA LYS A 178 -3.45 3.47 -17.79
C LYS A 178 -4.20 3.40 -16.45
N ARG A 179 -3.68 4.06 -15.40
CA ARG A 179 -4.33 4.20 -14.09
C ARG A 179 -5.61 5.03 -14.20
N GLU A 180 -5.54 6.22 -14.80
CA GLU A 180 -6.71 7.08 -15.08
C GLU A 180 -7.83 6.32 -15.81
N ALA A 181 -7.47 5.64 -16.91
CA ALA A 181 -8.43 4.85 -17.66
C ALA A 181 -9.01 3.67 -16.85
N ALA A 182 -8.28 3.10 -15.89
CA ALA A 182 -8.80 2.04 -15.01
C ALA A 182 -9.76 2.60 -13.95
N MET A 183 -9.38 3.70 -13.29
CA MET A 183 -10.14 4.41 -12.26
C MET A 183 -11.51 4.86 -12.78
N PHE A 184 -11.55 5.63 -13.88
CA PHE A 184 -12.81 6.10 -14.45
C PHE A 184 -13.70 4.94 -14.95
N ARG A 185 -13.13 3.82 -15.41
CA ARG A 185 -13.91 2.62 -15.80
C ARG A 185 -14.52 1.88 -14.60
N ARG A 186 -13.93 1.97 -13.40
CA ARG A 186 -14.45 1.32 -12.19
C ARG A 186 -15.58 2.10 -11.53
N ARG A 187 -15.42 3.41 -11.30
CA ARG A 187 -16.31 4.17 -10.37
C ARG A 187 -17.27 5.20 -11.01
N ASN A 188 -17.13 5.52 -12.31
CA ASN A 188 -17.94 6.58 -12.96
C ASN A 188 -19.45 6.44 -12.77
N LYS A 189 -20.04 5.26 -13.01
CA LYS A 189 -21.51 5.09 -13.08
C LYS A 189 -22.25 5.51 -11.81
N GLU A 190 -21.64 5.29 -10.65
CA GLU A 190 -22.25 5.61 -9.35
C GLU A 190 -22.11 7.10 -9.03
N ILE A 191 -20.91 7.66 -9.24
CA ILE A 191 -20.62 9.08 -9.06
C ILE A 191 -21.42 9.94 -10.05
N GLU A 192 -21.49 9.56 -11.33
CA GLU A 192 -22.35 10.20 -12.34
C GLU A 192 -23.82 10.19 -11.90
N SER A 193 -24.31 9.10 -11.28
CA SER A 193 -25.69 9.04 -10.79
C SER A 193 -25.94 10.01 -9.63
N ARG A 194 -24.94 10.20 -8.74
CA ARG A 194 -25.03 11.07 -7.57
C ARG A 194 -24.86 12.55 -7.94
N LEU A 195 -23.88 12.88 -8.77
CA LEU A 195 -23.71 14.21 -9.36
C LEU A 195 -24.94 14.60 -10.19
N ARG A 196 -25.53 13.68 -10.95
CA ARG A 196 -26.79 13.94 -11.68
C ARG A 196 -27.95 14.23 -10.73
N ARG A 197 -28.05 13.56 -9.58
CA ARG A 197 -29.05 13.90 -8.54
C ARG A 197 -28.79 15.28 -7.93
N LYS A 198 -27.53 15.64 -7.63
CA LYS A 198 -27.16 17.00 -7.19
C LYS A 198 -27.56 18.06 -8.22
N ARG A 199 -27.15 17.90 -9.49
CA ARG A 199 -27.50 18.81 -10.61
C ARG A 199 -29.01 18.91 -10.84
N ILE A 200 -29.79 17.86 -10.58
CA ILE A 200 -31.26 17.92 -10.61
C ILE A 200 -31.79 18.73 -9.40
N LYS A 201 -31.26 18.54 -8.19
CA LYS A 201 -31.65 19.31 -6.98
C LYS A 201 -31.27 20.79 -7.08
N GLU A 202 -30.13 21.11 -7.69
CA GLU A 202 -29.73 22.48 -8.04
C GLU A 202 -30.51 23.06 -9.21
N GLY A 203 -30.85 22.26 -10.22
CA GLY A 203 -31.71 22.67 -11.33
C GLY A 203 -33.12 23.00 -10.85
N LEU A 204 -33.65 22.21 -9.91
CA LEU A 204 -34.89 22.51 -9.19
C LEU A 204 -34.76 23.79 -8.37
N ARG A 205 -33.71 23.95 -7.55
CA ARG A 205 -33.49 25.21 -6.81
C ARG A 205 -33.34 26.44 -7.70
N ARG A 206 -32.68 26.33 -8.86
CA ARG A 206 -32.58 27.41 -9.86
C ARG A 206 -33.94 27.69 -10.50
N GLN A 207 -34.80 26.69 -10.69
CA GLN A 207 -36.17 26.86 -11.18
C GLN A 207 -37.11 27.43 -10.10
N GLU A 208 -36.95 27.03 -8.85
CA GLU A 208 -37.67 27.58 -7.69
C GLU A 208 -37.29 29.04 -7.47
N ALA A 209 -35.99 29.36 -7.47
CA ALA A 209 -35.49 30.73 -7.41
C ALA A 209 -35.98 31.58 -8.60
N ALA A 210 -35.89 31.07 -9.85
CA ALA A 210 -36.39 31.78 -11.02
C ALA A 210 -37.92 31.92 -11.04
N LEU A 211 -38.67 31.03 -10.37
CA LEU A 211 -40.12 31.16 -10.19
C LEU A 211 -40.48 32.16 -9.09
N GLU A 212 -39.69 32.23 -8.02
CA GLU A 212 -39.83 33.22 -6.93
C GLU A 212 -39.38 34.62 -7.41
N GLU A 213 -38.37 34.69 -8.26
CA GLU A 213 -37.94 35.89 -8.97
C GLU A 213 -38.98 36.34 -10.00
N ALA A 214 -39.49 35.44 -10.84
CA ALA A 214 -40.61 35.73 -11.75
C ALA A 214 -41.96 35.97 -11.02
N PHE A 215 -42.01 35.77 -9.69
CA PHE A 215 -43.10 36.21 -8.82
C PHE A 215 -42.83 37.62 -8.27
N LYS A 216 -41.58 37.94 -7.91
CA LYS A 216 -41.13 39.30 -7.56
C LYS A 216 -41.22 40.28 -8.74
N GLU A 217 -40.82 39.89 -9.95
CA GLU A 217 -41.00 40.69 -11.19
C GLU A 217 -42.47 41.10 -11.42
N ARG A 218 -43.43 40.28 -10.95
CA ARG A 218 -44.88 40.55 -11.05
C ARG A 218 -45.40 41.44 -9.93
N GLN A 219 -44.57 41.74 -8.93
CA GLN A 219 -44.96 42.51 -7.74
C GLN A 219 -44.22 43.86 -7.66
N ASP A 220 -42.96 43.95 -8.09
CA ASP A 220 -42.17 45.19 -8.11
C ASP A 220 -41.56 45.46 -9.50
N THR A 221 -42.21 46.31 -10.30
CA THR A 221 -41.67 46.80 -11.58
C THR A 221 -40.78 48.03 -11.40
N SER A 222 -39.72 47.91 -10.59
CA SER A 222 -38.56 48.82 -10.58
C SER A 222 -37.35 48.16 -9.92
N ASP A 223 -36.16 48.50 -10.42
CA ASP A 223 -34.85 48.25 -9.78
C ASP A 223 -34.39 46.78 -9.64
N GLN A 224 -34.29 46.08 -10.78
CA GLN A 224 -33.26 45.04 -10.99
C GLN A 224 -32.24 45.53 -12.02
N GLN A 225 -30.98 45.72 -11.61
CA GLN A 225 -29.89 46.12 -12.52
C GLN A 225 -28.50 45.54 -12.21
N ASP A 226 -28.33 44.84 -11.07
CA ASP A 226 -27.00 44.52 -10.52
C ASP A 226 -26.64 43.01 -10.41
N GLU A 227 -27.58 42.06 -10.58
CA GLU A 227 -27.32 40.63 -10.31
C GLU A 227 -27.02 39.76 -11.55
N GLU A 228 -27.25 40.25 -12.78
CA GLU A 228 -27.02 39.47 -14.02
C GLU A 228 -25.55 39.50 -14.51
N GLU A 229 -24.61 40.12 -13.77
CA GLU A 229 -23.22 40.37 -14.21
C GLU A 229 -22.22 39.24 -13.86
N SER A 230 -22.70 38.04 -13.49
CA SER A 230 -21.89 36.95 -12.90
C SER A 230 -22.04 35.57 -13.56
N TRP A 231 -21.98 35.48 -14.90
CA TRP A 231 -21.92 34.19 -15.61
C TRP A 231 -20.65 34.07 -16.47
N ASP A 232 -19.71 33.20 -16.05
CA ASP A 232 -18.54 32.79 -16.84
C ASP A 232 -18.60 31.26 -17.13
N PRO A 233 -18.85 30.84 -18.38
CA PRO A 233 -18.96 29.42 -18.74
C PRO A 233 -17.68 28.59 -18.55
N ILE A 234 -16.52 29.23 -18.37
CA ILE A 234 -15.23 28.54 -18.22
C ILE A 234 -14.94 28.21 -16.75
N GLU A 235 -15.39 29.07 -15.82
CA GLU A 235 -15.33 28.77 -14.38
C GLU A 235 -16.30 27.60 -14.06
N ASP A 236 -17.50 27.58 -14.66
CA ASP A 236 -18.49 26.49 -14.56
C ASP A 236 -17.89 25.09 -14.89
N GLU A 237 -17.09 24.93 -15.96
CA GLU A 237 -16.49 23.62 -16.31
C GLU A 237 -15.31 23.24 -15.39
N VAL A 238 -14.46 24.20 -15.00
CA VAL A 238 -13.27 23.94 -14.17
C VAL A 238 -13.67 23.59 -12.73
N GLU A 239 -14.68 24.26 -12.16
CA GLU A 239 -15.22 23.92 -10.85
C GLU A 239 -15.89 22.54 -10.83
N ASN A 240 -16.56 22.15 -11.92
CA ASN A 240 -17.16 20.81 -12.05
C ASN A 240 -16.10 19.70 -11.98
N ASP A 241 -14.97 19.85 -12.68
CA ASP A 241 -13.89 18.86 -12.62
C ASP A 241 -13.13 18.88 -11.29
N ARG A 242 -12.89 20.05 -10.67
CA ARG A 242 -12.33 20.14 -9.31
C ARG A 242 -13.21 19.38 -8.32
N SER A 243 -14.52 19.68 -8.32
CA SER A 243 -15.51 19.09 -7.41
C SER A 243 -15.57 17.57 -7.53
N LYS A 244 -15.43 17.03 -8.75
CA LYS A 244 -15.41 15.59 -9.03
C LYS A 244 -14.26 14.87 -8.35
N PHE A 245 -13.04 15.43 -8.34
CA PHE A 245 -11.90 14.82 -7.65
C PHE A 245 -12.04 14.93 -6.12
N VAL A 246 -12.55 16.05 -5.60
CA VAL A 246 -12.83 16.21 -4.17
C VAL A 246 -13.89 15.20 -3.68
N GLU A 247 -15.01 15.05 -4.38
CA GLU A 247 -16.02 14.03 -4.02
C GLU A 247 -15.46 12.61 -4.04
N MET A 248 -14.58 12.30 -4.99
CA MET A 248 -13.96 10.98 -5.13
C MET A 248 -12.98 10.69 -3.99
N MET A 249 -12.13 11.64 -3.60
CA MET A 249 -11.24 11.49 -2.44
C MET A 249 -12.04 11.37 -1.14
N MET A 250 -13.04 12.24 -0.91
CA MET A 250 -13.90 12.14 0.28
C MET A 250 -14.61 10.78 0.39
N HIS A 251 -14.92 10.12 -0.74
CA HIS A 251 -15.45 8.76 -0.75
C HIS A 251 -14.37 7.69 -0.47
N LEU A 252 -13.16 7.81 -1.02
CA LEU A 252 -12.04 6.89 -0.77
C LEU A 252 -11.56 6.90 0.70
N LEU A 253 -11.71 8.06 1.36
CA LEU A 253 -11.38 8.31 2.77
C LEU A 253 -12.53 8.01 3.75
N TRP A 254 -13.71 7.62 3.23
CA TRP A 254 -14.94 7.39 3.99
C TRP A 254 -15.50 8.62 4.75
N LEU A 255 -15.05 9.84 4.41
CA LEU A 255 -15.42 11.11 5.07
C LEU A 255 -16.80 11.69 4.63
N ASN A 256 -17.64 10.92 3.93
CA ASN A 256 -18.94 11.38 3.43
C ASN A 256 -19.88 10.19 3.15
N PRO A 257 -21.22 10.31 3.33
CA PRO A 257 -21.97 11.57 3.26
C PRO A 257 -22.75 11.98 4.54
N PRO A 258 -23.15 13.26 4.66
CA PRO A 258 -24.22 13.63 5.58
C PRO A 258 -25.51 12.91 5.19
N LYS A 259 -26.14 12.27 6.18
CA LYS A 259 -27.54 11.84 6.08
C LYS A 259 -28.39 13.12 6.11
N GLU A 260 -29.07 13.46 5.02
CA GLU A 260 -30.10 14.51 5.07
C GLU A 260 -31.21 14.05 6.02
N THR A 261 -31.28 14.66 7.21
CA THR A 261 -32.39 14.46 8.15
C THR A 261 -33.67 14.94 7.49
N SER A 262 -34.67 14.05 7.38
CA SER A 262 -35.99 14.36 6.84
C SER A 262 -36.75 15.30 7.77
N ALA A 263 -36.53 16.61 7.59
CA ALA A 263 -37.08 17.67 8.41
C ALA A 263 -37.91 18.64 7.57
N HIS A 264 -38.96 18.13 6.90
CA HIS A 264 -40.07 18.92 6.34
C HIS A 264 -41.35 18.08 6.17
N ASP A 265 -41.69 17.25 7.17
CA ASP A 265 -43.09 16.98 7.47
C ASP A 265 -43.56 18.07 8.43
N VAL A 266 -44.39 18.99 7.95
CA VAL A 266 -45.13 19.98 8.74
C VAL A 266 -46.53 20.07 8.14
N ASP A 267 -47.54 19.80 8.97
CA ASP A 267 -48.92 19.71 8.52
C ASP A 267 -49.47 21.02 7.95
N THR A 268 -50.25 20.90 6.87
CA THR A 268 -51.46 21.71 6.70
C THR A 268 -52.64 20.77 6.58
N ALA A 269 -53.46 20.75 7.62
CA ALA A 269 -54.62 19.88 7.77
C ALA A 269 -55.92 20.49 7.20
N ASP A 270 -57.02 19.75 7.39
CA ASP A 270 -58.42 20.11 7.13
C ASP A 270 -58.87 20.06 5.64
N ALA A 271 -59.96 19.39 5.24
CA ALA A 271 -60.94 18.52 5.94
C ALA A 271 -61.53 17.48 4.96
N GLY A 272 -62.09 16.34 5.41
CA GLY A 272 -62.63 15.35 4.44
C GLY A 272 -63.43 14.10 4.88
N ASP A 273 -63.45 13.71 6.16
CA ASP A 273 -64.32 12.65 6.78
C ASP A 273 -64.22 11.16 6.25
N PRO A 274 -64.52 10.12 7.08
CA PRO A 274 -64.11 8.73 6.78
C PRO A 274 -65.22 7.69 6.60
N THR A 275 -64.85 6.50 6.09
CA THR A 275 -65.40 5.16 6.49
C THR A 275 -64.32 4.10 6.17
N GLN A 276 -63.83 3.31 7.13
CA GLN A 276 -64.37 1.99 7.58
C GLN A 276 -64.49 0.98 6.42
N GLN A 277 -63.92 -0.25 6.45
CA GLN A 277 -63.38 -1.06 7.56
C GLN A 277 -62.32 -2.09 7.06
N GLU A 278 -61.34 -2.41 7.91
CA GLU A 278 -60.75 -3.75 8.08
C GLU A 278 -61.48 -4.48 9.22
N PRO A 279 -61.24 -5.77 9.58
CA PRO A 279 -60.28 -6.77 9.04
C PRO A 279 -61.05 -8.01 8.45
N VAL A 280 -60.72 -9.32 8.51
CA VAL A 280 -59.71 -10.21 9.18
C VAL A 280 -59.57 -11.54 8.40
N GLU A 281 -58.41 -12.22 8.52
CA GLU A 281 -58.20 -13.70 8.58
C GLU A 281 -58.69 -14.63 7.42
N ALA A 282 -58.30 -15.92 7.31
CA ALA A 282 -57.01 -16.60 7.56
C ALA A 282 -56.94 -18.01 6.90
N GLU A 283 -55.72 -18.46 6.65
CA GLU A 283 -55.20 -19.85 6.81
C GLU A 283 -55.55 -21.08 5.93
N PHE A 284 -54.57 -22.01 5.96
CA PHE A 284 -54.59 -23.48 5.80
C PHE A 284 -54.64 -24.20 4.43
N ASN A 285 -53.43 -24.59 3.98
CA ASN A 285 -52.97 -25.98 3.68
C ASN A 285 -53.64 -26.88 2.62
N GLY A 286 -52.79 -27.54 1.78
CA GLY A 286 -53.18 -28.69 0.95
C GLY A 286 -52.11 -29.20 -0.03
N VAL A 287 -51.29 -30.18 0.36
CA VAL A 287 -50.18 -30.75 -0.45
C VAL A 287 -50.62 -31.93 -1.33
N ALA A 288 -50.21 -31.98 -2.61
CA ALA A 288 -50.07 -33.23 -3.38
C ALA A 288 -49.19 -33.12 -4.65
N ASN A 289 -48.38 -34.16 -4.93
CA ASN A 289 -47.69 -34.43 -6.20
C ASN A 289 -48.68 -34.99 -7.27
N LYS A 290 -48.46 -35.00 -8.60
CA LYS A 290 -47.43 -35.80 -9.32
C LYS A 290 -47.52 -35.68 -10.88
N SER A 291 -46.47 -36.13 -11.56
CA SER A 291 -46.41 -36.75 -12.92
C SER A 291 -46.82 -36.01 -14.21
N GLN A 292 -45.81 -35.84 -15.09
CA GLN A 292 -45.77 -36.10 -16.55
C GLN A 292 -47.08 -36.21 -17.38
N THR A 293 -47.15 -35.44 -18.47
CA THR A 293 -47.15 -35.95 -19.88
C THR A 293 -46.96 -34.78 -20.85
N GLY A 294 -46.66 -35.05 -22.13
CA GLY A 294 -46.44 -33.99 -23.13
C GLY A 294 -47.13 -34.24 -24.47
N ALA A 295 -47.51 -33.17 -25.15
CA ALA A 295 -47.97 -33.16 -26.54
C ALA A 295 -47.64 -31.80 -27.20
N SER A 296 -47.48 -31.77 -28.53
CA SER A 296 -46.89 -30.64 -29.25
C SER A 296 -47.71 -30.17 -30.46
N ALA A 297 -48.01 -28.87 -30.56
CA ALA A 297 -48.27 -28.13 -31.81
C ALA A 297 -48.47 -26.62 -31.54
N PRO A 298 -48.35 -25.71 -32.52
CA PRO A 298 -47.25 -25.61 -33.49
C PRO A 298 -46.64 -24.18 -33.50
N ALA A 299 -45.36 -24.04 -33.84
CA ALA A 299 -44.68 -22.75 -33.81
C ALA A 299 -44.98 -21.86 -35.04
N LYS A 300 -45.34 -20.59 -34.80
CA LYS A 300 -45.20 -19.53 -35.83
C LYS A 300 -43.71 -19.19 -36.00
N ALA A 301 -43.25 -19.07 -37.25
CA ALA A 301 -41.82 -18.95 -37.56
C ALA A 301 -41.24 -17.56 -37.22
N MET A 302 -40.41 -17.48 -36.18
CA MET A 302 -39.60 -16.28 -35.90
C MET A 302 -38.45 -16.10 -36.91
N ASN A 303 -38.16 -14.85 -37.25
CA ASN A 303 -37.17 -14.50 -38.27
C ASN A 303 -35.72 -14.73 -37.78
N ARG A 304 -34.77 -14.90 -38.72
CA ARG A 304 -33.36 -15.29 -38.48
C ARG A 304 -32.63 -14.38 -37.47
N ASN A 305 -32.98 -13.10 -37.42
CA ASN A 305 -32.42 -12.14 -36.46
C ASN A 305 -33.01 -12.26 -35.05
N GLN A 306 -34.30 -12.62 -34.91
CA GLN A 306 -34.90 -12.94 -33.60
C GLN A 306 -34.29 -14.22 -33.04
N LYS A 307 -34.10 -15.27 -33.86
CA LYS A 307 -33.35 -16.48 -33.46
C LYS A 307 -31.91 -16.18 -33.01
N LYS A 308 -31.22 -15.19 -33.60
CA LYS A 308 -29.90 -14.74 -33.13
C LYS A 308 -29.94 -14.00 -31.80
N ARG A 309 -30.95 -13.18 -31.51
CA ARG A 309 -31.11 -12.52 -30.18
C ARG A 309 -31.52 -13.51 -29.09
N ALA A 310 -32.54 -14.34 -29.34
CA ALA A 310 -32.99 -15.36 -28.39
C ALA A 310 -31.88 -16.35 -28.01
N LYS A 311 -31.08 -16.83 -28.98
CA LYS A 311 -29.91 -17.69 -28.70
C LYS A 311 -28.74 -16.96 -28.03
N LYS A 312 -28.79 -15.63 -27.88
CA LYS A 312 -27.81 -14.85 -27.10
C LYS A 312 -28.27 -14.61 -25.66
N GLN A 313 -29.55 -14.33 -25.43
CA GLN A 313 -30.13 -14.23 -24.07
C GLN A 313 -30.20 -15.59 -23.39
N ALA A 314 -30.71 -16.62 -24.07
CA ALA A 314 -30.75 -17.97 -23.51
C ALA A 314 -29.36 -18.57 -23.21
N LYS A 315 -28.26 -18.02 -23.77
CA LYS A 315 -26.87 -18.41 -23.43
C LYS A 315 -26.22 -17.50 -22.36
N ALA A 316 -26.92 -16.48 -21.90
CA ALA A 316 -26.56 -15.68 -20.72
C ALA A 316 -27.34 -16.15 -19.48
N GLU A 317 -28.57 -16.62 -19.66
CA GLU A 317 -29.49 -17.06 -18.60
C GLU A 317 -29.38 -18.57 -18.26
N SER A 318 -28.43 -19.30 -18.86
CA SER A 318 -28.22 -20.74 -18.62
C SER A 318 -26.75 -21.16 -18.45
N ALA A 319 -25.88 -20.23 -18.04
CA ALA A 319 -24.54 -20.56 -17.57
C ALA A 319 -24.61 -20.93 -16.07
N PRO A 320 -24.38 -22.20 -15.67
CA PRO A 320 -24.19 -22.52 -14.26
C PRO A 320 -22.87 -21.91 -13.76
N ALA A 321 -22.83 -21.51 -12.49
CA ALA A 321 -21.58 -21.13 -11.85
C ALA A 321 -20.70 -22.38 -11.68
N ASN A 322 -19.66 -22.49 -12.51
CA ASN A 322 -18.57 -23.44 -12.34
C ASN A 322 -17.29 -22.82 -12.89
N THR A 323 -16.20 -22.97 -12.13
CA THR A 323 -14.86 -22.54 -12.52
C THR A 323 -14.39 -23.31 -13.75
N SER A 324 -14.02 -22.58 -14.82
CA SER A 324 -13.32 -23.15 -15.98
C SER A 324 -11.88 -22.66 -15.97
N ASN A 325 -10.99 -23.53 -15.50
CA ASN A 325 -9.55 -23.33 -15.52
C ASN A 325 -9.05 -23.20 -16.97
N ASP A 326 -8.36 -22.11 -17.31
CA ASP A 326 -7.72 -21.90 -18.61
C ASP A 326 -6.43 -21.09 -18.36
N GLY A 327 -5.28 -21.66 -18.69
CA GLY A 327 -3.98 -21.25 -18.11
C GLY A 327 -3.31 -20.04 -18.78
N ASN A 328 -2.30 -19.51 -18.08
CA ASN A 328 -1.43 -18.40 -18.50
C ASN A 328 -2.14 -17.03 -18.69
N ALA A 329 -2.76 -16.56 -17.61
CA ALA A 329 -2.72 -15.15 -17.25
C ALA A 329 -1.97 -14.99 -15.92
N ASP A 330 -1.27 -13.87 -15.74
CA ASP A 330 -0.53 -13.52 -14.53
C ASP A 330 -1.51 -12.98 -13.46
N ASP A 331 -2.19 -13.88 -12.76
CA ASP A 331 -3.10 -13.58 -11.65
C ASP A 331 -2.32 -13.17 -10.38
N SER A 332 -1.61 -12.05 -10.52
CA SER A 332 -1.29 -11.18 -9.40
C SER A 332 -2.61 -10.75 -8.73
N ALA A 333 -2.91 -11.37 -7.58
CA ALA A 333 -4.12 -11.14 -6.82
C ALA A 333 -4.31 -9.63 -6.63
N ARG A 334 -5.39 -9.11 -7.19
CA ARG A 334 -5.54 -7.66 -7.40
C ARG A 334 -5.93 -7.00 -6.09
N ILE A 335 -4.94 -6.52 -5.33
CA ILE A 335 -5.09 -5.95 -3.98
C ILE A 335 -6.15 -4.83 -3.99
N GLU A 336 -7.25 -5.01 -3.25
CA GLU A 336 -8.45 -4.14 -3.33
C GLU A 336 -8.56 -3.19 -2.13
N VAL A 337 -7.63 -2.24 -2.05
CA VAL A 337 -7.49 -1.25 -0.95
C VAL A 337 -8.71 -0.30 -0.77
N ASN A 338 -9.66 -0.32 -1.71
CA ASN A 338 -10.75 0.66 -1.84
C ASN A 338 -12.15 0.06 -1.82
N GLU A 339 -12.32 -0.97 -1.00
CA GLU A 339 -13.62 -1.30 -0.40
C GLU A 339 -14.24 -0.07 0.29
N THR A 340 -15.57 0.02 0.28
CA THR A 340 -16.30 0.96 1.13
C THR A 340 -16.35 0.47 2.58
N SER A 341 -16.60 1.37 3.53
CA SER A 341 -16.84 1.02 4.94
C SER A 341 -17.83 -0.15 5.07
N GLU A 342 -18.98 -0.09 4.38
CA GLU A 342 -19.95 -1.19 4.36
C GLU A 342 -19.41 -2.53 3.83
N GLN A 343 -18.53 -2.51 2.83
CA GLN A 343 -17.92 -3.72 2.28
C GLN A 343 -16.96 -4.35 3.29
N VAL A 344 -16.11 -3.53 3.92
CA VAL A 344 -15.22 -3.98 5.01
C VAL A 344 -16.03 -4.52 6.19
N SER A 345 -17.07 -3.82 6.65
CA SER A 345 -17.95 -4.33 7.71
C SER A 345 -18.56 -5.69 7.35
N LYS A 346 -19.12 -5.83 6.13
CA LYS A 346 -19.74 -7.10 5.68
C LYS A 346 -18.71 -8.21 5.51
N ARG A 347 -17.47 -7.92 5.11
CA ARG A 347 -16.37 -8.90 5.04
C ARG A 347 -15.95 -9.36 6.44
N LEU A 348 -15.75 -8.44 7.37
CA LEU A 348 -15.34 -8.75 8.74
C LEU A 348 -16.44 -9.48 9.54
N LEU A 349 -17.71 -9.13 9.37
CA LEU A 349 -18.84 -9.80 10.05
C LEU A 349 -19.06 -11.24 9.58
N ASN A 350 -18.88 -11.51 8.28
CA ASN A 350 -19.15 -12.85 7.72
C ASN A 350 -17.94 -13.79 7.79
N GLY A 351 -16.72 -13.27 7.95
CA GLY A 351 -15.49 -14.05 7.80
C GLY A 351 -15.25 -14.49 6.36
N ALA A 352 -14.36 -15.47 6.17
CA ALA A 352 -14.00 -16.00 4.86
C ALA A 352 -13.58 -17.47 4.93
N LYS A 353 -13.95 -18.27 3.91
CA LYS A 353 -13.51 -19.66 3.77
C LYS A 353 -12.40 -19.78 2.74
N PHE A 354 -11.51 -20.74 2.94
CA PHE A 354 -10.39 -21.03 2.04
C PHE A 354 -10.09 -22.53 2.03
N ASP A 355 -9.61 -23.06 0.91
CA ASP A 355 -9.28 -24.47 0.78
C ASP A 355 -7.82 -24.73 1.17
N TRP A 356 -7.60 -25.67 2.08
CA TRP A 356 -6.27 -26.17 2.43
C TRP A 356 -5.68 -27.09 1.34
N GLN A 357 -6.51 -27.84 0.61
CA GLN A 357 -6.07 -28.88 -0.32
C GLN A 357 -5.40 -28.32 -1.58
N GLU A 358 -5.82 -27.13 -2.03
CA GLU A 358 -5.19 -26.44 -3.15
C GLU A 358 -3.96 -25.62 -2.73
N ASN A 359 -3.88 -25.18 -1.47
CA ASN A 359 -2.92 -24.17 -1.00
C ASN A 359 -1.82 -24.67 -0.05
N VAL A 360 -1.96 -25.86 0.55
CA VAL A 360 -0.98 -26.45 1.47
C VAL A 360 -0.58 -27.84 1.02
N ARG A 361 0.72 -28.15 1.14
CA ARG A 361 1.29 -29.46 0.86
C ARG A 361 1.83 -30.06 2.16
N GLY A 362 1.36 -31.24 2.54
CA GLY A 362 1.75 -31.92 3.78
C GLY A 362 0.58 -32.06 4.76
N ASP A 363 0.84 -32.74 5.88
CA ASP A 363 -0.18 -33.04 6.89
C ASP A 363 -0.50 -31.83 7.78
N LEU A 364 -1.78 -31.53 7.95
CA LEU A 364 -2.30 -30.51 8.86
C LEU A 364 -3.10 -31.16 9.99
N LEU A 365 -2.66 -30.96 11.24
CA LEU A 365 -3.36 -31.45 12.43
C LEU A 365 -4.31 -30.37 12.95
N ALA A 366 -5.60 -30.70 13.07
CA ALA A 366 -6.63 -29.84 13.64
C ALA A 366 -6.99 -30.27 15.06
N GLY A 367 -7.41 -29.32 15.90
CA GLY A 367 -7.69 -29.55 17.32
C GLY A 367 -6.47 -29.41 18.23
N VAL A 368 -5.42 -28.71 17.77
CA VAL A 368 -4.26 -28.31 18.57
C VAL A 368 -4.36 -26.83 18.95
N ILE A 369 -3.58 -26.38 19.95
CA ILE A 369 -3.75 -25.03 20.51
C ILE A 369 -3.36 -23.90 19.54
N ASP A 370 -2.47 -24.16 18.58
CA ASP A 370 -2.16 -23.30 17.45
C ASP A 370 -3.24 -23.39 16.34
N HIS A 371 -3.81 -24.56 16.08
CA HIS A 371 -4.86 -24.78 15.06
C HIS A 371 -6.12 -25.51 15.60
N PRO A 372 -7.09 -24.78 16.19
CA PRO A 372 -8.36 -25.32 16.66
C PRO A 372 -9.21 -25.92 15.54
N HIS A 373 -10.12 -26.83 15.91
CA HIS A 373 -11.01 -27.49 14.94
C HIS A 373 -12.02 -26.50 14.31
N GLU A 374 -12.40 -25.47 15.06
CA GLU A 374 -13.38 -24.43 14.72
C GLU A 374 -12.89 -23.53 13.57
N LEU A 375 -11.57 -23.38 13.44
CA LEU A 375 -10.90 -22.56 12.43
C LEU A 375 -10.46 -23.37 11.20
N HIS A 376 -10.81 -24.66 11.13
CA HIS A 376 -10.35 -25.54 10.05
C HIS A 376 -11.02 -25.20 8.70
N GLY A 377 -10.34 -24.37 7.90
CA GLY A 377 -10.75 -23.97 6.54
C GLY A 377 -11.52 -22.65 6.49
N GLN A 378 -11.52 -21.89 7.59
CA GLN A 378 -12.26 -20.64 7.69
C GLN A 378 -11.62 -19.67 8.69
N VAL A 379 -11.56 -18.41 8.27
CA VAL A 379 -11.42 -17.25 9.15
C VAL A 379 -12.83 -16.88 9.60
N LEU A 380 -13.08 -16.91 10.91
CA LEU A 380 -14.39 -16.58 11.48
C LEU A 380 -14.67 -15.07 11.43
N GLY A 381 -15.96 -14.71 11.49
CA GLY A 381 -16.40 -13.33 11.59
C GLY A 381 -16.05 -12.69 12.93
N LEU A 382 -15.92 -11.36 12.93
CA LEU A 382 -15.69 -10.55 14.12
C LEU A 382 -17.03 -10.06 14.74
N PRO A 383 -17.11 -9.87 16.07
CA PRO A 383 -18.26 -9.23 16.71
C PRO A 383 -18.52 -7.81 16.17
N GLN A 384 -19.79 -7.40 16.10
CA GLN A 384 -20.19 -6.07 15.58
C GLN A 384 -19.42 -4.91 16.23
N GLU A 385 -19.22 -4.94 17.55
CA GLU A 385 -18.47 -3.91 18.29
C GLU A 385 -17.01 -3.79 17.83
N GLU A 386 -16.33 -4.93 17.59
CA GLU A 386 -14.95 -4.95 17.09
C GLU A 386 -14.89 -4.51 15.61
N VAL A 387 -15.91 -4.83 14.81
CA VAL A 387 -16.02 -4.38 13.42
C VAL A 387 -16.22 -2.87 13.33
N ASP A 388 -17.12 -2.31 14.13
CA ASP A 388 -17.41 -0.87 14.14
C ASP A 388 -16.19 -0.07 14.63
N GLN A 389 -15.45 -0.59 15.63
CA GLN A 389 -14.17 -0.03 16.04
C GLN A 389 -13.15 -0.07 14.90
N LEU A 390 -12.85 -1.24 14.32
CA LEU A 390 -11.85 -1.38 13.26
C LEU A 390 -12.17 -0.51 12.03
N VAL A 391 -13.46 -0.36 11.69
CA VAL A 391 -13.90 0.49 10.57
C VAL A 391 -13.70 1.98 10.88
N ALA A 392 -13.86 2.42 12.13
CA ALA A 392 -13.50 3.78 12.54
C ALA A 392 -11.98 4.02 12.47
N GLU A 393 -11.17 3.08 12.98
CA GLU A 393 -9.70 3.14 12.95
C GLU A 393 -9.15 3.20 11.52
N ILE A 394 -9.71 2.40 10.61
CA ILE A 394 -9.34 2.41 9.18
C ILE A 394 -9.72 3.75 8.50
N GLY A 395 -10.80 4.39 8.93
CA GLY A 395 -11.17 5.75 8.48
C GLY A 395 -10.13 6.81 8.88
N GLU A 396 -9.45 6.64 10.01
CA GLU A 396 -8.33 7.50 10.43
C GLU A 396 -7.02 7.16 9.69
N ILE A 397 -6.68 5.87 9.55
CA ILE A 397 -5.51 5.44 8.79
C ILE A 397 -5.58 5.91 7.33
N LYS A 398 -6.77 5.95 6.73
CA LYS A 398 -6.99 6.53 5.39
C LYS A 398 -6.66 8.03 5.32
N GLN A 399 -6.88 8.79 6.39
CA GLN A 399 -6.48 10.21 6.47
C GLN A 399 -4.96 10.37 6.64
N LEU A 400 -4.32 9.52 7.45
CA LEU A 400 -2.86 9.48 7.61
C LEU A 400 -2.17 9.11 6.29
N LEU A 401 -2.72 8.14 5.55
CA LEU A 401 -2.29 7.78 4.21
C LEU A 401 -2.37 8.96 3.24
N LEU A 402 -3.49 9.70 3.21
CA LEU A 402 -3.60 10.93 2.40
C LEU A 402 -2.49 11.93 2.77
N CYS A 403 -2.27 12.16 4.06
CA CYS A 403 -1.29 13.12 4.53
C CYS A 403 0.16 12.67 4.20
N ARG A 404 0.44 11.36 4.14
CA ARG A 404 1.72 10.82 3.60
C ARG A 404 1.86 11.11 2.10
N LEU A 405 0.82 10.86 1.32
CA LEU A 405 0.81 11.15 -0.13
C LEU A 405 1.05 12.64 -0.40
N ILE A 406 0.47 13.53 0.41
CA ILE A 406 0.67 14.98 0.36
C ILE A 406 2.14 15.38 0.59
N ILE A 407 2.85 14.78 1.56
CA ILE A 407 4.25 15.12 1.86
C ILE A 407 5.16 14.96 0.63
N SER A 408 4.96 13.89 -0.14
CA SER A 408 5.74 13.61 -1.35
C SER A 408 5.51 14.60 -2.50
N GLN A 409 4.53 15.51 -2.39
CA GLN A 409 4.14 16.46 -3.43
C GLN A 409 4.34 17.91 -2.96
N ALA A 410 5.46 18.50 -3.37
CA ALA A 410 5.90 19.84 -2.93
C ALA A 410 4.84 20.95 -3.09
N ALA A 411 3.98 20.88 -4.11
CA ALA A 411 2.94 21.87 -4.36
C ALA A 411 1.72 21.77 -3.41
N LEU A 412 1.43 20.57 -2.86
CA LEU A 412 0.31 20.36 -1.93
C LEU A 412 0.65 20.77 -0.49
N LEU A 413 1.93 20.68 -0.13
CA LEU A 413 2.42 20.88 1.23
C LEU A 413 2.01 22.23 1.87
N PRO A 414 2.08 23.40 1.19
CA PRO A 414 1.73 24.68 1.81
C PRO A 414 0.25 24.75 2.23
N ALA A 415 -0.66 24.25 1.41
CA ALA A 415 -2.09 24.17 1.73
C ALA A 415 -2.34 23.22 2.92
N ALA A 416 -1.69 22.05 2.92
CA ALA A 416 -1.85 21.05 3.96
C ALA A 416 -1.27 21.47 5.34
N LEU A 417 -0.22 22.30 5.37
CA LEU A 417 0.33 22.90 6.58
C LEU A 417 -0.60 23.96 7.20
N ARG A 418 -1.36 24.69 6.37
CA ARG A 418 -2.35 25.69 6.82
C ARG A 418 -3.66 25.06 7.29
N ALA A 419 -4.04 23.91 6.72
CA ALA A 419 -5.31 23.26 6.97
C ALA A 419 -5.37 22.54 8.33
N GLU A 420 -6.40 22.83 9.13
CA GLU A 420 -6.68 22.13 10.40
C GLU A 420 -7.48 20.83 10.21
N SER A 421 -8.02 20.58 9.02
CA SER A 421 -8.69 19.32 8.66
C SER A 421 -8.50 18.96 7.18
N VAL A 422 -8.80 17.72 6.82
CA VAL A 422 -8.76 17.23 5.43
C VAL A 422 -9.82 17.93 4.56
N GLU A 423 -10.98 18.26 5.13
CA GLU A 423 -12.03 19.05 4.48
C GLU A 423 -11.58 20.49 4.22
N GLN A 424 -10.87 21.12 5.16
CA GLN A 424 -10.31 22.46 4.94
C GLN A 424 -9.29 22.44 3.78
N PHE A 425 -8.41 21.44 3.76
CA PHE A 425 -7.43 21.26 2.67
C PHE A 425 -8.11 21.11 1.30
N PHE A 426 -9.12 20.25 1.15
CA PHE A 426 -9.83 20.11 -0.13
C PHE A 426 -10.64 21.34 -0.56
N ASN A 427 -10.92 22.27 0.36
CA ASN A 427 -11.56 23.55 0.07
C ASN A 427 -10.55 24.69 -0.21
N ASP A 428 -9.24 24.46 -0.10
CA ASP A 428 -8.22 25.49 -0.34
C ASP A 428 -8.17 25.89 -1.84
N PRO A 429 -8.43 27.16 -2.20
CA PRO A 429 -8.51 27.61 -3.59
C PRO A 429 -7.15 27.65 -4.30
N GLU A 430 -6.03 27.50 -3.60
CA GLU A 430 -4.70 27.44 -4.24
C GLU A 430 -4.43 26.10 -4.94
N LEU A 431 -5.17 25.03 -4.59
CA LEU A 431 -5.02 23.70 -5.20
C LEU A 431 -5.58 23.64 -6.63
N SER A 432 -4.81 23.11 -7.58
CA SER A 432 -5.29 22.89 -8.95
C SER A 432 -6.02 21.55 -9.12
N SER A 433 -6.95 21.49 -10.08
CA SER A 433 -7.61 20.25 -10.50
C SER A 433 -6.62 19.20 -11.03
N ALA A 434 -5.42 19.61 -11.46
CA ALA A 434 -4.38 18.71 -11.94
C ALA A 434 -3.70 17.96 -10.78
N GLU A 435 -3.39 18.63 -9.67
CA GLU A 435 -2.78 18.02 -8.48
C GLU A 435 -3.81 17.16 -7.72
N LEU A 436 -5.05 17.64 -7.59
CA LEU A 436 -6.16 16.88 -6.99
C LEU A 436 -6.43 15.56 -7.74
N ARG A 437 -6.29 15.56 -9.08
CA ARG A 437 -6.34 14.35 -9.91
C ARG A 437 -5.22 13.37 -9.57
N ASP A 438 -3.97 13.81 -9.52
CA ASP A 438 -2.82 12.93 -9.28
C ASP A 438 -2.76 12.40 -7.84
N LEU A 439 -3.11 13.23 -6.85
CA LEU A 439 -3.31 12.81 -5.47
C LEU A 439 -4.40 11.72 -5.39
N CYS A 440 -5.54 11.92 -6.06
CA CYS A 440 -6.62 10.95 -6.07
C CYS A 440 -6.24 9.63 -6.78
N LEU A 441 -5.39 9.66 -7.80
CA LEU A 441 -4.88 8.45 -8.47
C LEU A 441 -3.96 7.63 -7.55
N ARG A 442 -3.11 8.29 -6.75
CA ARG A 442 -2.29 7.59 -5.74
C ARG A 442 -3.12 7.08 -4.57
N LEU A 443 -4.13 7.83 -4.14
CA LEU A 443 -5.08 7.38 -3.12
C LEU A 443 -5.92 6.18 -3.60
N GLU A 444 -6.18 6.04 -4.91
CA GLU A 444 -6.81 4.83 -5.46
C GLU A 444 -5.86 3.62 -5.50
N GLN A 445 -4.56 3.82 -5.65
CA GLN A 445 -3.58 2.73 -5.80
C GLN A 445 -2.29 3.01 -5.00
N PRO A 446 -2.38 3.09 -3.65
CA PRO A 446 -1.22 3.25 -2.78
C PRO A 446 -0.38 1.97 -2.78
N SER A 447 0.92 2.12 -2.61
CA SER A 447 1.83 0.99 -2.36
C SER A 447 1.60 0.40 -0.97
N LEU A 448 1.96 -0.87 -0.80
CA LEU A 448 1.89 -1.51 0.51
C LEU A 448 2.80 -0.84 1.56
N GLN A 449 3.88 -0.18 1.15
CA GLN A 449 4.73 0.60 2.06
C GLN A 449 3.98 1.84 2.59
N GLU A 450 3.29 2.60 1.73
CA GLU A 450 2.49 3.76 2.16
C GLU A 450 1.35 3.36 3.11
N ILE A 451 0.72 2.19 2.89
CA ILE A 451 -0.30 1.63 3.81
C ILE A 451 0.34 1.21 5.14
N ARG A 452 1.44 0.44 5.11
CA ARG A 452 2.16 -0.04 6.30
C ARG A 452 2.64 1.11 7.17
N ASP A 453 3.14 2.17 6.55
CA ASP A 453 3.63 3.36 7.27
C ASP A 453 2.48 4.22 7.82
N ALA A 454 1.33 4.30 7.15
CA ALA A 454 0.13 4.95 7.70
C ALA A 454 -0.45 4.17 8.91
N CYS A 455 -0.41 2.83 8.86
CA CYS A 455 -0.73 1.98 10.02
C CYS A 455 0.31 2.15 11.15
N ALA A 456 1.58 2.39 10.80
CA ALA A 456 2.67 2.64 11.74
C ALA A 456 2.63 4.04 12.37
N ASP A 457 2.05 5.05 11.72
CA ASP A 457 1.74 6.34 12.34
C ASP A 457 0.55 6.20 13.31
N PHE A 458 -0.51 5.49 12.92
CA PHE A 458 -1.72 5.28 13.74
C PHE A 458 -1.45 4.49 15.02
N ALA A 459 -0.62 3.44 14.95
CA ALA A 459 -0.35 2.56 16.08
C ALA A 459 0.68 3.12 17.09
N ARG A 460 0.94 4.43 17.09
CA ARG A 460 1.84 5.12 18.04
C ARG A 460 1.03 5.92 19.06
N ASP A 461 1.21 5.63 20.34
CA ASP A 461 0.74 6.52 21.39
C ASP A 461 1.55 7.83 21.39
N GLU A 462 0.88 8.96 21.62
CA GLU A 462 1.51 10.29 21.65
C GLU A 462 2.59 10.46 22.75
N ASN A 463 2.66 9.51 23.69
CA ASN A 463 3.51 9.54 24.89
C ASN A 463 4.70 8.54 24.85
N GLU A 464 4.90 7.76 23.78
CA GLU A 464 6.02 6.81 23.70
C GLU A 464 7.39 7.50 23.47
N GLU A 465 8.01 8.02 24.54
CA GLU A 465 9.45 8.33 24.57
C GLU A 465 10.30 7.05 24.65
N GLU A 466 10.13 6.12 23.70
CA GLU A 466 10.97 4.92 23.62
C GLU A 466 12.44 5.30 23.37
N VAL A 467 13.32 4.81 24.26
CA VAL A 467 14.77 4.90 24.10
C VAL A 467 15.17 4.09 22.88
N ILE A 468 15.64 4.78 21.83
CA ILE A 468 16.41 4.15 20.76
C ILE A 468 17.67 3.58 21.44
N LYS A 469 17.74 2.26 21.58
CA LYS A 469 19.03 1.60 21.84
C LYS A 469 19.93 1.91 20.64
N PRO A 470 21.12 2.52 20.83
CA PRO A 470 22.02 2.74 19.72
C PRO A 470 22.53 1.38 19.24
N ASP A 471 22.49 1.15 17.93
CA ASP A 471 23.08 -0.03 17.26
C ASP A 471 24.61 0.13 17.11
N ASP A 472 25.21 0.88 18.03
CA ASP A 472 26.61 1.36 18.06
C ASP A 472 27.45 0.63 19.13
N GLU A 473 26.93 -0.46 19.72
CA GLU A 473 27.82 -1.49 20.26
C GLU A 473 28.54 -2.11 19.07
N GLN A 474 29.80 -1.72 18.87
CA GLN A 474 30.66 -2.32 17.85
C GLN A 474 30.82 -3.80 18.19
N ASP A 475 30.10 -4.67 17.46
CA ASP A 475 30.18 -6.14 17.55
C ASP A 475 31.67 -6.52 17.71
N GLU A 476 32.10 -6.95 18.91
CA GLU A 476 33.50 -7.40 19.12
C GLU A 476 33.79 -8.58 18.16
N GLN A 477 32.74 -9.33 17.83
CA GLN A 477 32.70 -10.32 16.76
C GLN A 477 33.08 -9.75 15.37
N GLU A 478 32.56 -8.59 14.95
CA GLU A 478 32.90 -7.97 13.65
C GLU A 478 34.35 -7.49 13.61
N THR A 479 34.90 -7.00 14.72
CA THR A 479 36.33 -6.64 14.78
C THR A 479 37.27 -7.85 14.83
N TYR A 480 36.85 -8.96 15.45
CA TYR A 480 37.59 -10.22 15.41
C TYR A 480 37.54 -10.88 14.03
N ASP A 481 36.36 -10.92 13.41
CA ASP A 481 36.09 -11.53 12.10
C ASP A 481 36.88 -10.86 10.96
N MET A 482 37.07 -9.53 11.03
CA MET A 482 37.89 -8.76 10.08
C MET A 482 39.38 -9.12 10.10
N SER A 483 39.84 -10.00 11.00
CA SER A 483 41.23 -10.49 11.07
C SER A 483 41.47 -11.85 10.40
N ALA A 484 40.40 -12.58 10.02
CA ALA A 484 40.50 -13.85 9.33
C ALA A 484 40.96 -13.70 7.86
N ARG A 485 41.56 -14.76 7.28
CA ARG A 485 42.17 -14.73 5.94
C ARG A 485 41.49 -15.69 4.97
N ASP A 486 41.41 -15.25 3.72
CA ASP A 486 41.14 -16.06 2.52
C ASP A 486 39.83 -16.87 2.58
N GLU A 487 38.70 -16.18 2.76
CA GLU A 487 37.36 -16.79 2.83
C GLU A 487 36.47 -16.45 1.61
N ASP A 488 35.61 -17.41 1.23
CA ASP A 488 34.64 -17.26 0.14
C ASP A 488 33.49 -16.31 0.58
N PHE A 489 33.38 -15.12 -0.03
CA PHE A 489 32.27 -14.16 0.20
C PHE A 489 31.23 -14.23 -0.92
N TRP A 490 29.96 -14.53 -0.60
CA TRP A 490 28.87 -14.62 -1.57
C TRP A 490 27.83 -13.52 -1.33
N LYS A 491 27.48 -12.77 -2.39
CA LYS A 491 26.45 -11.71 -2.37
C LYS A 491 25.64 -11.75 -3.65
N THR A 492 24.32 -11.86 -3.55
CA THR A 492 23.38 -11.81 -4.66
C THR A 492 23.44 -10.47 -5.40
N LYS A 493 22.93 -10.43 -6.64
CA LYS A 493 22.79 -9.15 -7.37
C LYS A 493 21.85 -8.17 -6.64
N HIS A 494 20.84 -8.66 -5.93
CA HIS A 494 19.91 -7.81 -5.20
C HIS A 494 20.56 -7.11 -4.00
N GLU A 495 21.36 -7.82 -3.21
CA GLU A 495 22.11 -7.21 -2.09
C GLU A 495 23.16 -6.22 -2.60
N LYS A 496 23.86 -6.54 -3.70
CA LYS A 496 24.80 -5.63 -4.38
C LYS A 496 24.11 -4.33 -4.84
N GLU A 497 22.89 -4.41 -5.36
CA GLU A 497 22.04 -3.25 -5.72
C GLU A 497 21.50 -2.50 -4.49
N LEU A 498 21.14 -3.19 -3.40
CA LEU A 498 20.66 -2.56 -2.16
C LEU A 498 21.80 -1.81 -1.44
N GLU A 499 22.98 -2.42 -1.37
CA GLU A 499 24.20 -1.82 -0.83
C GLU A 499 24.65 -0.63 -1.68
N LYS A 500 24.53 -0.73 -3.02
CA LYS A 500 24.74 0.41 -3.91
C LYS A 500 23.74 1.53 -3.64
N ARG A 501 22.44 1.25 -3.56
CA ARG A 501 21.42 2.28 -3.24
C ARG A 501 21.66 2.98 -1.90
N ARG A 502 22.11 2.24 -0.88
CA ARG A 502 22.50 2.80 0.43
C ARG A 502 23.77 3.65 0.37
N ARG A 503 24.67 3.43 -0.61
CA ARG A 503 25.79 4.34 -0.90
C ARG A 503 25.31 5.55 -1.70
N ASP A 504 24.59 5.33 -2.79
CA ASP A 504 24.03 6.39 -3.65
C ASP A 504 23.12 7.38 -2.88
N SER A 505 22.42 6.93 -1.82
CA SER A 505 21.61 7.79 -0.94
C SER A 505 22.44 8.63 0.04
N ASN A 506 23.64 8.17 0.38
CA ASN A 506 24.58 8.90 1.26
C ASN A 506 25.52 9.80 0.43
N GLU A 507 25.89 9.38 -0.78
CA GLU A 507 26.67 10.14 -1.77
C GLU A 507 25.75 10.99 -2.67
N ALA A 508 24.98 11.89 -2.03
CA ALA A 508 24.27 12.94 -2.75
C ALA A 508 25.27 13.76 -3.61
N PRO A 509 24.86 14.27 -4.80
CA PRO A 509 25.76 14.99 -5.71
C PRO A 509 26.39 16.21 -5.02
N PRO A 510 27.59 16.65 -5.46
CA PRO A 510 28.39 17.64 -4.75
C PRO A 510 27.61 18.95 -4.56
N ARG A 511 27.09 19.13 -3.34
CA ARG A 511 26.62 20.42 -2.83
C ARG A 511 27.77 21.41 -2.92
N LEU A 512 27.47 22.69 -3.08
CA LEU A 512 28.49 23.72 -2.87
C LEU A 512 29.02 23.55 -1.44
N ASP A 513 30.34 23.44 -1.32
CA ASP A 513 31.01 23.47 -0.03
C ASP A 513 30.80 24.86 0.60
N PHE A 514 30.08 24.88 1.72
CA PHE A 514 29.80 26.07 2.51
C PHE A 514 30.64 26.13 3.80
N GLY A 515 31.68 25.29 3.88
CA GLY A 515 32.63 25.22 4.99
C GLY A 515 32.23 24.25 6.10
N GLU A 516 33.22 23.84 6.88
CA GLU A 516 33.04 23.01 8.08
C GLU A 516 32.33 23.83 9.17
N ILE A 517 31.07 23.48 9.46
CA ILE A 517 30.37 23.95 10.66
C ILE A 517 30.74 22.99 11.80
N GLU A 518 31.47 23.48 12.80
CA GLU A 518 31.95 22.72 13.97
C GLU A 518 30.82 22.34 14.98
N ASP A 519 29.71 21.77 14.49
CA ASP A 519 28.63 21.23 15.34
C ASP A 519 28.92 19.77 15.75
N GLY A 520 29.78 19.62 16.74
CA GLY A 520 30.20 18.31 17.27
C GLY A 520 29.11 17.56 18.03
N ASN A 521 28.14 16.95 17.31
CA ASN A 521 27.27 15.87 17.82
C ASN A 521 26.57 15.12 16.66
N THR A 522 27.30 14.26 15.94
CA THR A 522 26.71 13.27 15.03
C THR A 522 25.91 12.25 15.85
N ARG A 523 24.59 12.44 15.95
CA ARG A 523 23.66 11.51 16.62
C ARG A 523 22.76 10.84 15.58
N PRO A 524 22.30 9.60 15.83
CA PRO A 524 21.19 9.02 15.07
C PRO A 524 19.96 9.94 15.13
N GLY A 525 19.14 9.89 14.08
CA GLY A 525 18.15 10.93 13.76
C GLY A 525 17.25 11.33 14.92
N LYS A 526 17.16 12.64 15.20
CA LYS A 526 16.10 13.18 16.07
C LYS A 526 14.75 12.79 15.47
N ARG A 527 13.82 12.31 16.30
CA ARG A 527 12.43 12.08 15.89
C ARG A 527 11.80 13.41 15.49
N VAL A 528 11.12 13.46 14.35
CA VAL A 528 10.47 14.67 13.84
C VAL A 528 9.05 14.35 13.43
N ARG A 529 8.08 15.17 13.87
CA ARG A 529 6.69 15.11 13.45
C ARG A 529 6.26 16.41 12.77
N ILE A 530 5.41 16.29 11.75
CA ILE A 530 4.76 17.42 11.07
C ILE A 530 3.25 17.31 11.30
N LYS A 531 2.57 18.44 11.49
CA LYS A 531 1.09 18.51 11.47
C LYS A 531 0.64 18.87 10.05
N LEU A 532 -0.24 18.07 9.45
CA LEU A 532 -0.85 18.30 8.13
C LEU A 532 -2.33 17.95 8.20
N CYS A 533 -3.20 18.82 7.65
CA CYS A 533 -4.65 18.60 7.60
C CYS A 533 -5.24 18.19 8.98
N GLY A 534 -4.72 18.77 10.06
CA GLY A 534 -5.05 18.42 11.44
C GLY A 534 -4.26 17.28 12.09
N LYS A 535 -3.74 16.31 11.32
CA LYS A 535 -3.10 15.07 11.79
C LYS A 535 -1.58 15.20 11.93
N TYR A 536 -0.96 14.39 12.78
CA TYR A 536 0.50 14.28 12.89
C TYR A 536 1.04 13.09 12.07
N ILE A 537 2.17 13.29 11.38
CA ILE A 537 2.94 12.24 10.72
C ILE A 537 4.38 12.28 11.21
N TRP A 538 4.98 11.09 11.39
CA TRP A 538 6.39 10.94 11.78
C TRP A 538 7.32 10.69 10.57
N ASN A 539 8.53 11.22 10.65
CA ASN A 539 9.59 10.95 9.67
C ASN A 539 9.95 9.46 9.59
N GLN A 540 10.17 8.83 10.74
CA GLN A 540 10.64 7.44 10.85
C GLN A 540 9.49 6.43 11.05
N ALA A 541 8.46 6.46 10.20
CA ALA A 541 7.45 5.38 10.17
C ALA A 541 7.94 4.16 9.40
N SER A 542 8.63 4.40 8.29
CA SER A 542 9.23 3.38 7.42
C SER A 542 10.38 2.61 8.07
N GLU A 543 11.08 3.19 9.06
CA GLU A 543 12.29 2.63 9.67
C GLU A 543 11.99 1.80 10.95
N ARG A 544 11.02 2.21 11.78
CA ARG A 544 10.64 1.49 13.01
C ARG A 544 9.75 0.28 12.67
N THR A 545 9.69 -0.66 13.61
CA THR A 545 8.74 -1.77 13.62
C THR A 545 7.29 -1.28 13.78
N VAL A 546 6.32 -2.01 13.25
CA VAL A 546 4.88 -1.74 13.45
C VAL A 546 4.35 -2.62 14.57
N ALA A 547 3.64 -2.01 15.53
CA ALA A 547 2.95 -2.74 16.57
C ALA A 547 1.83 -3.64 15.99
N ARG A 548 1.53 -4.75 16.68
CA ARG A 548 0.44 -5.71 16.35
C ARG A 548 -0.86 -5.05 15.88
N ARG A 549 -1.29 -3.97 16.54
CA ARG A 549 -2.52 -3.23 16.20
C ARG A 549 -2.44 -2.67 14.77
N GLY A 550 -1.34 -1.99 14.42
CA GLY A 550 -1.09 -1.51 13.05
C GLY A 550 -1.06 -2.65 12.02
N TRP A 551 -0.48 -3.80 12.37
CA TRP A 551 -0.54 -4.99 11.51
C TRP A 551 -1.96 -5.55 11.32
N LEU A 552 -2.83 -5.45 12.32
CA LEU A 552 -4.23 -5.84 12.21
C LEU A 552 -4.98 -4.94 11.21
N GLN A 553 -4.85 -3.62 11.31
CA GLN A 553 -5.47 -2.74 10.31
C GLN A 553 -4.83 -2.89 8.93
N PHE A 554 -3.51 -3.13 8.83
CA PHE A 554 -2.85 -3.45 7.56
C PHE A 554 -3.47 -4.70 6.91
N ALA A 555 -3.65 -5.79 7.66
CA ALA A 555 -4.27 -7.03 7.17
C ALA A 555 -5.71 -6.84 6.68
N VAL A 556 -6.45 -5.88 7.25
CA VAL A 556 -7.80 -5.52 6.79
C VAL A 556 -7.76 -4.61 5.56
N ILE A 557 -6.90 -3.59 5.53
CA ILE A 557 -6.82 -2.59 4.44
C ILE A 557 -6.20 -3.18 3.18
N ALA A 558 -5.11 -3.94 3.30
CA ALA A 558 -4.40 -4.57 2.19
C ALA A 558 -5.04 -5.91 1.78
N HIS A 559 -6.37 -5.92 1.63
CA HIS A 559 -7.13 -7.12 1.32
C HIS A 559 -6.72 -7.72 -0.04
N GLY A 560 -6.49 -9.03 -0.05
CA GLY A 560 -5.96 -9.78 -1.20
C GLY A 560 -4.44 -9.95 -1.21
N THR A 561 -3.69 -9.36 -0.27
CA THR A 561 -2.25 -9.63 -0.13
C THR A 561 -1.96 -11.04 0.36
N LYS A 562 -0.83 -11.59 -0.11
CA LYS A 562 -0.18 -12.76 0.50
C LYS A 562 0.58 -12.34 1.76
N PHE A 563 0.69 -13.23 2.74
CA PHE A 563 1.52 -13.00 3.94
C PHE A 563 3.00 -12.69 3.59
N GLY A 564 3.54 -13.29 2.52
CA GLY A 564 4.90 -13.03 2.03
C GLY A 564 5.15 -11.60 1.51
N GLU A 565 4.10 -10.84 1.22
CA GLU A 565 4.19 -9.40 0.90
C GLU A 565 4.26 -8.56 2.18
N ALA A 566 3.60 -8.98 3.26
CA ALA A 566 3.72 -8.34 4.58
C ALA A 566 5.10 -8.57 5.21
N ILE A 567 5.69 -9.78 5.06
CA ILE A 567 7.07 -10.06 5.51
C ILE A 567 8.08 -9.11 4.85
N GLN A 568 7.90 -8.77 3.57
CA GLN A 568 8.78 -7.84 2.84
C GLN A 568 8.74 -6.39 3.37
N LEU A 569 7.78 -6.07 4.24
CA LEU A 569 7.61 -4.74 4.85
C LEU A 569 8.09 -4.72 6.32
N CYS A 570 8.42 -5.88 6.90
CA CYS A 570 9.05 -5.98 8.22
C CYS A 570 10.49 -5.44 8.17
N ARG A 571 10.95 -4.82 9.28
CA ARG A 571 12.23 -4.12 9.42
C ARG A 571 13.21 -4.75 10.41
N SER A 572 12.74 -5.64 11.27
CA SER A 572 13.60 -6.46 12.14
C SER A 572 13.11 -7.89 12.19
N TRP A 573 13.96 -8.80 12.65
CA TRP A 573 13.62 -10.19 12.91
C TRP A 573 12.43 -10.31 13.87
N ASP A 574 12.42 -9.50 14.93
CA ASP A 574 11.41 -9.60 16.00
C ASP A 574 10.04 -9.07 15.57
N GLU A 575 9.96 -8.09 14.65
CA GLU A 575 8.71 -7.70 14.00
C GLU A 575 8.16 -8.83 13.13
N PHE A 576 9.01 -9.45 12.32
CA PHE A 576 8.63 -10.60 11.49
C PHE A 576 8.16 -11.80 12.35
N TYR A 577 8.92 -12.16 13.39
CA TYR A 577 8.58 -13.28 14.26
C TYR A 577 7.25 -13.00 15.00
N GLY A 578 7.08 -11.77 15.52
CA GLY A 578 5.82 -11.29 16.08
C GLY A 578 4.63 -11.48 15.14
N LEU A 579 4.76 -11.01 13.90
CA LEU A 579 3.75 -11.13 12.85
C LEU A 579 3.45 -12.60 12.49
N SER A 580 4.49 -13.44 12.39
CA SER A 580 4.36 -14.85 12.04
C SER A 580 3.64 -15.67 13.11
N ILE A 581 3.97 -15.50 14.39
CA ILE A 581 3.30 -16.19 15.51
C ILE A 581 1.83 -15.76 15.63
N LEU A 582 1.53 -14.46 15.54
CA LEU A 582 0.14 -13.98 15.56
C LEU A 582 -0.69 -14.59 14.42
N ASN A 583 -0.10 -14.73 13.23
CA ASN A 583 -0.76 -15.36 12.09
C ASN A 583 -0.96 -16.87 12.29
N ILE A 584 0.04 -17.59 12.81
CA ILE A 584 -0.05 -19.03 13.14
C ILE A 584 -1.20 -19.32 14.12
N PHE A 585 -1.43 -18.45 15.12
CA PHE A 585 -2.52 -18.63 16.08
C PHE A 585 -3.89 -18.12 15.59
N GLY A 586 -3.97 -17.60 14.35
CA GLY A 586 -5.23 -17.16 13.74
C GLY A 586 -5.75 -15.82 14.25
N TYR A 587 -4.85 -14.87 14.56
CA TYR A 587 -5.21 -13.52 15.04
C TYR A 587 -5.75 -12.60 13.92
N PHE A 588 -5.26 -12.75 12.68
CA PHE A 588 -5.61 -11.83 11.59
C PHE A 588 -6.86 -12.28 10.81
N PRO A 589 -7.81 -11.37 10.50
CA PRO A 589 -9.02 -11.67 9.74
C PRO A 589 -8.75 -11.72 8.22
N SER A 590 -7.71 -12.46 7.79
CA SER A 590 -7.25 -12.54 6.39
C SER A 590 -7.04 -13.99 5.94
N ALA A 591 -7.94 -14.50 5.09
CA ALA A 591 -7.85 -15.86 4.57
C ALA A 591 -6.62 -16.09 3.66
N GLY A 592 -6.14 -15.05 2.98
CA GLY A 592 -4.90 -15.09 2.19
C GLY A 592 -3.62 -15.10 3.04
N TRP A 593 -3.73 -14.93 4.35
CA TRP A 593 -2.62 -15.04 5.30
C TRP A 593 -2.64 -16.37 6.08
N ALA A 594 -3.83 -16.91 6.35
CA ALA A 594 -4.02 -18.11 7.17
C ALA A 594 -3.30 -19.38 6.64
N THR A 595 -3.01 -19.46 5.34
CA THR A 595 -2.28 -20.58 4.72
C THR A 595 -0.76 -20.53 4.95
N TRP A 596 -0.19 -19.44 5.45
CA TRP A 596 1.26 -19.21 5.64
C TRP A 596 1.99 -20.32 6.41
N ALA A 597 1.35 -20.82 7.48
CA ALA A 597 1.92 -21.84 8.35
C ALA A 597 2.18 -23.16 7.61
N GLY A 598 1.41 -23.43 6.54
CA GLY A 598 1.53 -24.64 5.73
C GLY A 598 1.16 -25.90 6.51
N ASP A 599 2.00 -26.92 6.38
CA ASP A 599 1.89 -28.17 7.13
C ASP A 599 2.33 -28.03 8.59
N ARG A 600 2.08 -29.08 9.39
CA ARG A 600 2.46 -29.10 10.82
C ARG A 600 3.97 -28.91 11.04
N THR A 601 4.82 -29.50 10.23
CA THR A 601 6.28 -29.44 10.38
C THR A 601 6.79 -28.03 10.07
N ARG A 602 6.26 -27.37 9.04
CA ARG A 602 6.52 -25.94 8.74
C ARG A 602 6.05 -25.04 9.88
N SER A 603 4.86 -25.27 10.45
CA SER A 603 4.38 -24.52 11.62
C SER A 603 5.34 -24.66 12.83
N GLN A 604 5.79 -25.88 13.13
CA GLN A 604 6.78 -26.13 14.21
C GLN A 604 8.12 -25.43 13.96
N PHE A 605 8.62 -25.46 12.73
CA PHE A 605 9.84 -24.73 12.38
C PHE A 605 9.69 -23.22 12.59
N LEU A 606 8.59 -22.63 12.09
CA LEU A 606 8.28 -21.21 12.25
C LEU A 606 8.09 -20.80 13.72
N GLN A 607 7.48 -21.66 14.55
CA GLN A 607 7.37 -21.45 16.00
C GLN A 607 8.74 -21.39 16.68
N LEU A 608 9.68 -22.23 16.24
CA LEU A 608 11.07 -22.33 16.73
C LEU A 608 12.07 -21.41 15.97
N GLY A 609 11.59 -20.36 15.30
CA GLY A 609 12.45 -19.37 14.64
C GLY A 609 13.26 -19.87 13.42
N PHE A 610 13.08 -21.12 13.00
CA PHE A 610 13.68 -21.65 11.78
C PHE A 610 12.69 -21.41 10.63
N VAL A 611 13.03 -20.54 9.69
CA VAL A 611 12.06 -20.02 8.69
C VAL A 611 12.33 -20.65 7.33
N PRO A 612 11.60 -21.70 6.88
CA PRO A 612 11.93 -22.38 5.64
C PRO A 612 11.52 -21.50 4.44
N ARG A 613 12.52 -21.11 3.64
CA ARG A 613 12.38 -20.32 2.41
C ARG A 613 12.05 -21.21 1.21
N PHE A 614 12.75 -22.35 1.11
CA PHE A 614 12.61 -23.37 0.06
C PHE A 614 12.84 -24.76 0.67
N SER A 615 12.17 -25.78 0.13
CA SER A 615 12.47 -27.18 0.47
C SER A 615 12.27 -28.10 -0.73
N PHE A 616 13.16 -29.09 -0.86
CA PHE A 616 12.98 -30.24 -1.73
C PHE A 616 13.05 -31.51 -0.86
N LEU A 617 11.94 -32.24 -0.84
CA LEU A 617 11.71 -33.42 -0.01
C LEU A 617 11.38 -34.66 -0.88
N GLY A 618 11.81 -34.66 -2.14
CA GLY A 618 11.51 -35.72 -3.11
C GLY A 618 12.62 -36.78 -3.22
N ALA A 619 13.60 -36.81 -2.31
CA ALA A 619 14.82 -37.60 -2.51
C ALA A 619 14.56 -39.11 -2.65
N HIS A 620 13.69 -39.65 -1.80
CA HIS A 620 13.34 -41.07 -1.77
C HIS A 620 12.52 -41.53 -3.00
N GLU A 621 11.68 -40.66 -3.57
CA GLU A 621 10.91 -40.97 -4.79
C GLU A 621 11.76 -40.84 -6.06
N MET A 622 12.62 -39.80 -6.12
CA MET A 622 13.41 -39.46 -7.30
C MET A 622 14.70 -40.30 -7.43
N SER A 623 15.24 -40.80 -6.32
CA SER A 623 16.45 -41.63 -6.33
C SER A 623 16.14 -43.02 -6.88
N SER A 624 16.71 -43.35 -8.04
CA SER A 624 16.38 -44.55 -8.80
C SER A 624 17.62 -45.23 -9.39
N ARG A 625 17.58 -46.56 -9.51
CA ARG A 625 18.70 -47.39 -9.99
C ARG A 625 18.21 -48.44 -10.99
N ALA A 626 18.08 -48.06 -12.26
CA ALA A 626 17.74 -48.95 -13.35
C ALA A 626 19.00 -49.57 -14.00
N ALA A 627 19.00 -50.89 -14.19
CA ALA A 627 20.09 -51.61 -14.84
C ALA A 627 19.58 -52.75 -15.73
N THR A 628 19.81 -52.65 -17.03
CA THR A 628 19.28 -53.57 -18.04
C THR A 628 20.33 -54.63 -18.44
N GLY A 629 19.90 -55.89 -18.60
CA GLY A 629 20.71 -56.91 -19.27
C GLY A 629 21.54 -57.84 -18.36
N ALA A 630 20.94 -58.40 -17.31
CA ALA A 630 21.59 -59.47 -16.53
C ALA A 630 21.78 -60.78 -17.34
N ARG A 631 20.79 -61.16 -18.18
CA ARG A 631 20.71 -62.46 -18.87
C ARG A 631 20.22 -62.41 -20.34
N GLY A 632 20.40 -61.28 -21.02
CA GLY A 632 19.93 -61.08 -22.41
C GLY A 632 21.07 -60.79 -23.40
N ALA A 633 20.82 -61.00 -24.70
CA ALA A 633 21.78 -60.73 -25.77
C ALA A 633 21.85 -59.24 -26.20
N GLY A 634 21.02 -58.37 -25.61
CA GLY A 634 21.08 -56.93 -25.83
C GLY A 634 22.25 -56.26 -25.10
N PRO A 635 22.69 -55.07 -25.55
CA PRO A 635 23.67 -54.27 -24.82
C PRO A 635 23.20 -53.96 -23.40
N ARG A 636 24.12 -53.99 -22.42
CA ARG A 636 23.81 -53.53 -21.06
C ARG A 636 23.69 -52.01 -21.05
N THR A 637 22.58 -51.51 -20.54
CA THR A 637 22.40 -50.09 -20.23
C THR A 637 22.18 -49.91 -18.74
N HIS A 638 22.50 -48.74 -18.23
CA HIS A 638 22.17 -48.31 -16.89
C HIS A 638 21.63 -46.89 -16.94
N ASP A 639 20.74 -46.59 -16.02
CA ASP A 639 20.27 -45.24 -15.73
C ASP A 639 20.06 -45.13 -14.22
N VAL A 640 20.79 -44.22 -13.59
CA VAL A 640 20.86 -44.07 -12.14
C VAL A 640 20.76 -42.59 -11.81
N MET A 641 19.83 -42.24 -10.94
CA MET A 641 19.63 -40.90 -10.41
C MET A 641 19.74 -40.96 -8.89
N GLU A 642 20.51 -40.06 -8.30
CA GLU A 642 20.66 -39.93 -6.85
C GLU A 642 20.35 -38.49 -6.45
N CYS A 643 19.41 -38.34 -5.52
CA CYS A 643 18.92 -37.06 -5.00
C CYS A 643 19.05 -37.05 -3.47
N LYS A 644 19.38 -35.89 -2.90
CA LYS A 644 19.36 -35.61 -1.46
C LYS A 644 18.18 -34.68 -1.14
N ASN A 645 17.59 -34.76 0.05
CA ASN A 645 16.64 -33.75 0.52
C ASN A 645 17.41 -32.48 0.89
N VAL A 646 16.77 -31.32 0.79
CA VAL A 646 17.37 -30.03 1.16
C VAL A 646 16.32 -29.06 1.66
N ILE A 647 16.64 -28.32 2.72
CA ILE A 647 15.89 -27.16 3.20
C ILE A 647 16.82 -25.95 3.19
N CYS A 648 16.35 -24.86 2.61
CA CYS A 648 16.96 -23.54 2.71
C CYS A 648 16.08 -22.70 3.62
N ALA A 649 16.64 -22.15 4.69
CA ALA A 649 15.93 -21.43 5.73
C ALA A 649 16.70 -20.19 6.19
N HIS A 650 16.03 -19.36 7.00
CA HIS A 650 16.66 -18.27 7.73
C HIS A 650 16.53 -18.51 9.25
N ILE A 651 17.55 -18.09 10.02
CA ILE A 651 17.55 -18.06 11.51
C ILE A 651 18.09 -16.71 11.99
N LYS A 652 17.86 -16.34 13.26
CA LYS A 652 18.23 -15.03 13.82
C LYS A 652 19.76 -14.85 13.87
N ARG A 653 20.25 -13.65 13.51
CA ARG A 653 21.68 -13.29 13.66
C ARG A 653 22.02 -13.00 15.13
N ASN A 654 23.25 -13.28 15.55
CA ASN A 654 23.78 -13.03 16.91
C ASN A 654 22.93 -13.63 18.06
N ASP A 655 22.17 -14.69 17.79
CA ASP A 655 21.33 -15.39 18.78
C ASP A 655 22.02 -16.66 19.33
N PRO A 656 22.12 -16.85 20.66
CA PRO A 656 22.74 -18.05 21.26
C PRO A 656 22.10 -19.37 20.83
N VAL A 657 20.76 -19.42 20.65
CA VAL A 657 20.10 -20.65 20.17
C VAL A 657 20.54 -20.96 18.74
N SER A 658 20.58 -19.95 17.88
CA SER A 658 21.07 -20.05 16.50
C SER A 658 22.54 -20.48 16.43
N ARG A 659 23.41 -20.01 17.35
CA ARG A 659 24.81 -20.47 17.51
C ARG A 659 24.86 -21.97 17.85
N ARG A 660 24.14 -22.41 18.87
CA ARG A 660 24.10 -23.84 19.27
C ARG A 660 23.54 -24.74 18.18
N PHE A 661 22.44 -24.33 17.55
CA PHE A 661 21.79 -25.06 16.46
C PHE A 661 22.72 -25.31 15.25
N VAL A 662 23.43 -24.27 14.79
CA VAL A 662 24.41 -24.40 13.70
C VAL A 662 25.55 -25.34 14.08
N GLN A 663 26.08 -25.23 15.29
CA GLN A 663 27.17 -26.08 15.77
C GLN A 663 26.73 -27.55 15.89
N TYR A 664 25.56 -27.84 16.45
CA TYR A 664 25.03 -29.20 16.53
C TYR A 664 24.81 -29.82 15.14
N LEU A 665 24.23 -29.08 14.18
CA LEU A 665 24.06 -29.57 12.81
C LEU A 665 25.41 -29.88 12.13
N ASN A 666 26.46 -29.12 12.44
CA ASN A 666 27.81 -29.35 11.94
C ASN A 666 28.45 -30.62 12.55
N LEU A 667 28.14 -30.96 13.82
CA LEU A 667 28.56 -32.22 14.44
C LEU A 667 27.93 -33.44 13.77
N TYR A 668 26.67 -33.35 13.31
CA TYR A 668 25.98 -34.39 12.53
C TYR A 668 26.48 -34.57 11.07
N SER A 669 27.71 -34.16 10.76
CA SER A 669 28.36 -34.24 9.43
C SER A 669 28.26 -35.59 8.69
N SER A 670 28.11 -36.71 9.42
CA SER A 670 27.91 -38.05 8.83
C SER A 670 26.50 -38.27 8.24
N GLU A 671 25.51 -37.53 8.71
CA GLU A 671 24.10 -37.61 8.30
C GLU A 671 23.67 -36.40 7.47
N LEU A 672 24.14 -35.21 7.85
CA LEU A 672 23.76 -33.93 7.27
C LEU A 672 24.98 -33.14 6.77
N CYS A 673 24.78 -32.39 5.70
CA CYS A 673 25.63 -31.30 5.27
C CYS A 673 24.94 -29.97 5.58
N ILE A 674 25.71 -28.98 6.08
CA ILE A 674 25.22 -27.63 6.37
C ILE A 674 26.16 -26.58 5.75
N LEU A 675 25.56 -25.57 5.13
CA LEU A 675 26.24 -24.33 4.74
C LEU A 675 25.49 -23.13 5.35
N VAL A 676 26.23 -22.24 6.02
CA VAL A 676 25.70 -21.06 6.72
C VAL A 676 26.36 -19.80 6.21
N ARG A 677 25.56 -18.76 5.96
CA ARG A 677 25.98 -17.46 5.45
C ARG A 677 25.37 -16.34 6.30
N ASP A 678 26.16 -15.35 6.71
CA ASP A 678 25.66 -14.12 7.33
C ASP A 678 25.09 -13.18 6.26
N ALA A 679 23.80 -12.82 6.35
CA ALA A 679 23.17 -11.92 5.38
C ALA A 679 23.59 -10.44 5.55
N LYS A 680 24.14 -10.05 6.72
CA LYS A 680 24.67 -8.68 6.95
C LYS A 680 26.00 -8.49 6.19
N THR A 681 26.91 -9.45 6.28
CA THR A 681 28.26 -9.35 5.71
C THR A 681 28.42 -10.05 4.35
N GLY A 682 27.65 -11.10 4.07
CA GLY A 682 27.83 -12.00 2.93
C GLY A 682 28.91 -13.08 3.14
N ARG A 683 29.45 -13.21 4.36
CA ARG A 683 30.48 -14.17 4.75
C ARG A 683 29.88 -15.57 4.91
N ILE A 684 30.60 -16.61 4.47
CA ILE A 684 30.26 -18.01 4.75
C ILE A 684 30.85 -18.41 6.11
N VAL A 685 29.97 -18.70 7.08
CA VAL A 685 30.33 -19.02 8.48
C VAL A 685 30.66 -20.51 8.63
N VAL A 686 29.93 -21.38 7.92
CA VAL A 686 30.15 -22.83 7.88
C VAL A 686 29.97 -23.32 6.45
N GLN A 687 30.83 -24.23 5.99
CA GLN A 687 30.68 -24.92 4.70
C GLN A 687 31.20 -26.37 4.79
N PRO A 688 30.56 -27.34 4.11
CA PRO A 688 31.04 -28.71 4.04
C PRO A 688 32.07 -28.89 2.92
N PRO A 689 32.76 -30.04 2.82
CA PRO A 689 33.67 -30.35 1.72
C PRO A 689 32.99 -30.21 0.35
N LYS A 690 33.73 -29.67 -0.65
CA LYS A 690 33.20 -29.35 -1.98
C LYS A 690 32.73 -30.60 -2.75
N GLU A 691 33.19 -31.79 -2.35
CA GLU A 691 32.77 -33.10 -2.81
C GLU A 691 31.30 -33.44 -2.48
N GLU A 692 30.71 -32.84 -1.44
CA GLU A 692 29.33 -33.14 -0.98
C GLU A 692 28.30 -32.05 -1.31
N TRP A 693 28.71 -30.99 -2.03
CA TRP A 693 27.85 -29.88 -2.46
C TRP A 693 26.77 -30.29 -3.49
N TRP A 694 26.86 -31.48 -4.07
CA TRP A 694 25.86 -31.99 -5.00
C TRP A 694 24.54 -32.30 -4.27
N LEU A 695 23.42 -31.91 -4.88
CA LEU A 695 22.05 -32.21 -4.47
C LEU A 695 21.39 -33.24 -5.38
N THR A 696 21.81 -33.29 -6.65
CA THR A 696 21.31 -34.25 -7.64
C THR A 696 22.43 -34.63 -8.61
N ARG A 697 22.59 -35.93 -8.84
CA ARG A 697 23.56 -36.48 -9.80
C ARG A 697 23.00 -37.67 -10.57
N THR A 698 23.44 -37.83 -11.80
CA THR A 698 23.00 -38.91 -12.69
C THR A 698 24.16 -39.71 -13.29
N LYS A 699 23.86 -40.96 -13.65
CA LYS A 699 24.72 -41.91 -14.35
C LYS A 699 23.89 -42.70 -15.34
N SER A 700 23.92 -42.29 -16.60
CA SER A 700 23.29 -43.01 -17.70
C SER A 700 24.31 -43.43 -18.74
N GLY A 701 24.09 -44.57 -19.41
CA GLY A 701 24.92 -44.97 -20.53
C GLY A 701 25.02 -46.46 -20.80
N MET A 702 25.97 -46.79 -21.69
CA MET A 702 26.22 -48.15 -22.16
C MET A 702 27.29 -48.85 -21.31
N GLY A 703 27.08 -50.12 -20.97
CA GLY A 703 27.98 -50.91 -20.13
C GLY A 703 27.58 -50.94 -18.66
N ARG A 704 28.57 -50.93 -17.76
CA ARG A 704 28.37 -51.03 -16.30
C ARG A 704 28.41 -49.63 -15.67
N ALA A 705 27.43 -49.29 -14.84
CA ALA A 705 27.39 -48.02 -14.09
C ALA A 705 28.65 -47.74 -13.26
N SER A 706 29.36 -48.78 -12.80
CA SER A 706 30.63 -48.68 -12.08
C SER A 706 31.83 -48.22 -12.94
N ARG A 707 31.62 -47.90 -14.22
CA ARG A 707 32.63 -47.33 -15.14
C ARG A 707 32.24 -45.97 -15.70
N SER A 708 31.04 -45.48 -15.38
CA SER A 708 30.60 -44.13 -15.72
C SER A 708 30.99 -43.18 -14.59
N GLU A 709 31.31 -41.94 -14.93
CA GLU A 709 31.50 -40.83 -13.98
C GLU A 709 30.13 -40.24 -13.58
N TRP A 710 30.06 -39.51 -12.46
CA TRP A 710 28.81 -38.86 -12.05
C TRP A 710 28.67 -37.53 -12.77
N GLN A 711 27.53 -37.29 -13.43
CA GLN A 711 27.16 -35.96 -13.87
C GLN A 711 26.33 -35.30 -12.76
N VAL A 712 26.87 -34.28 -12.10
CA VAL A 712 26.09 -33.42 -11.19
C VAL A 712 25.14 -32.57 -12.03
N THR A 713 23.87 -32.49 -11.62
CA THR A 713 22.82 -31.71 -12.30
C THR A 713 22.23 -30.61 -11.41
N SER A 714 22.43 -30.70 -10.09
CA SER A 714 22.12 -29.65 -9.13
C SER A 714 23.09 -29.71 -7.95
N GLU A 715 23.52 -28.55 -7.47
CA GLU A 715 24.49 -28.36 -6.39
C GLU A 715 24.22 -27.06 -5.61
N VAL A 716 24.77 -26.96 -4.40
CA VAL A 716 24.82 -25.76 -3.56
C VAL A 716 26.02 -24.90 -3.97
N ASN A 717 25.77 -23.69 -4.46
CA ASN A 717 26.80 -22.72 -4.88
C ASN A 717 26.23 -21.28 -4.86
N GLU A 718 27.03 -20.24 -5.17
CA GLU A 718 26.54 -18.83 -5.25
C GLU A 718 25.32 -18.69 -6.20
N GLY A 719 25.29 -19.47 -7.29
CA GLY A 719 24.16 -19.54 -8.21
C GLY A 719 22.89 -20.19 -7.63
N MET A 720 22.97 -20.87 -6.48
CA MET A 720 21.80 -21.27 -5.69
C MET A 720 21.25 -20.10 -4.87
N PHE A 721 22.11 -19.29 -4.24
CA PHE A 721 21.67 -18.08 -3.53
C PHE A 721 21.01 -17.06 -4.45
N GLU A 722 21.57 -16.82 -5.63
CA GLU A 722 20.96 -15.97 -6.64
C GLU A 722 19.58 -16.49 -7.09
N ARG A 723 19.42 -17.82 -7.25
CA ARG A 723 18.11 -18.45 -7.53
C ARG A 723 17.13 -18.30 -6.35
N LEU A 724 17.56 -18.57 -5.13
CA LEU A 724 16.73 -18.41 -3.93
C LEU A 724 16.29 -16.95 -3.72
N SER A 725 17.06 -15.97 -4.21
CA SER A 725 16.69 -14.55 -4.17
C SER A 725 15.48 -14.20 -5.06
N ASP A 726 15.16 -15.05 -6.05
CA ASP A 726 14.03 -14.88 -6.96
C ASP A 726 12.71 -15.35 -6.34
N THR A 727 11.94 -14.39 -5.83
CA THR A 727 10.62 -14.60 -5.22
C THR A 727 9.49 -14.84 -6.23
N SER A 728 9.81 -15.04 -7.52
CA SER A 728 8.84 -15.50 -8.53
C SER A 728 8.94 -17.00 -8.82
N VAL A 729 10.01 -17.67 -8.37
CA VAL A 729 10.28 -19.09 -8.66
C VAL A 729 10.54 -19.94 -7.41
N PHE A 730 11.23 -19.41 -6.38
CA PHE A 730 11.75 -20.23 -5.29
C PHE A 730 11.20 -19.91 -3.88
N SER A 731 10.50 -18.79 -3.68
CA SER A 731 9.85 -18.46 -2.40
C SER A 731 8.78 -17.37 -2.55
N ASP A 732 7.70 -17.42 -1.75
CA ASP A 732 6.69 -16.36 -1.70
C ASP A 732 7.16 -15.07 -0.99
N PHE A 733 8.37 -15.03 -0.42
CA PHE A 733 8.85 -13.90 0.39
C PHE A 733 10.37 -13.71 0.38
N ARG A 734 10.80 -12.56 0.91
CA ARG A 734 12.17 -12.21 1.32
C ARG A 734 12.08 -11.21 2.47
N PHE A 735 13.14 -11.04 3.25
CA PHE A 735 13.23 -9.97 4.25
C PHE A 735 13.71 -8.65 3.63
N SER A 736 13.37 -7.51 4.25
CA SER A 736 13.98 -6.20 3.92
C SER A 736 15.14 -5.81 4.85
N PHE A 737 15.41 -6.65 5.85
CA PHE A 737 16.45 -6.52 6.87
C PHE A 737 17.45 -7.67 6.78
N SER A 738 18.66 -7.48 7.31
CA SER A 738 19.78 -8.44 7.23
C SER A 738 20.17 -9.07 8.58
N GLU A 739 19.29 -9.00 9.58
CA GLU A 739 19.43 -9.58 10.92
C GLU A 739 19.27 -11.12 10.96
N HIS A 740 19.75 -11.82 9.94
CA HIS A 740 19.60 -13.28 9.81
C HIS A 740 20.82 -13.96 9.21
N TYR A 741 20.97 -15.25 9.51
CA TYR A 741 21.79 -16.16 8.72
C TYR A 741 20.92 -16.85 7.67
N ASP A 742 21.43 -17.00 6.45
CA ASP A 742 20.93 -18.00 5.51
C ASP A 742 21.53 -19.36 5.87
N VAL A 743 20.69 -20.38 5.98
CA VAL A 743 21.10 -21.75 6.32
C VAL A 743 20.58 -22.70 5.25
N ILE A 744 21.49 -23.46 4.63
CA ILE A 744 21.15 -24.55 3.71
C ILE A 744 21.58 -25.85 4.37
N VAL A 745 20.62 -26.74 4.65
CA VAL A 745 20.85 -28.07 5.21
C VAL A 745 20.41 -29.11 4.18
N TRP A 746 21.19 -30.17 3.97
CA TRP A 746 20.86 -31.27 3.07
C TRP A 746 21.39 -32.62 3.56
N ASP A 747 20.81 -33.73 3.09
CA ASP A 747 21.31 -35.07 3.47
C ASP A 747 22.75 -35.29 2.99
N THR A 748 23.54 -36.01 3.77
CA THR A 748 24.81 -36.61 3.31
C THR A 748 24.54 -37.85 2.43
N LEU A 749 23.44 -38.57 2.66
CA LEU A 749 23.05 -39.77 1.88
C LEU A 749 21.90 -39.50 0.90
N PRO A 750 21.93 -40.03 -0.34
CA PRO A 750 20.80 -39.90 -1.26
C PRO A 750 19.66 -40.88 -0.93
N GLY A 751 18.43 -40.46 -1.19
CA GLY A 751 17.23 -41.30 -1.07
C GLY A 751 16.63 -41.42 0.34
N VAL A 752 17.09 -40.62 1.30
CA VAL A 752 16.57 -40.54 2.68
C VAL A 752 15.10 -40.12 2.72
N HIS A 753 14.34 -40.61 3.69
CA HIS A 753 12.92 -40.28 3.85
C HIS A 753 12.74 -38.85 4.41
N PRO A 754 11.78 -38.04 3.92
CA PRO A 754 11.65 -36.63 4.31
C PRO A 754 11.53 -36.40 5.81
N GLU A 755 10.79 -37.27 6.50
CA GLU A 755 10.59 -37.19 7.94
C GLU A 755 11.85 -37.51 8.75
N GLU A 756 12.76 -38.36 8.24
CA GLU A 756 14.02 -38.65 8.92
C GLU A 756 14.90 -37.40 8.94
N PHE A 757 15.04 -36.77 7.77
CA PHE A 757 15.72 -35.49 7.56
C PHE A 757 15.08 -34.33 8.35
N GLN A 758 13.75 -34.18 8.27
CA GLN A 758 13.03 -33.12 8.99
C GLN A 758 13.05 -33.31 10.51
N ASN A 759 12.86 -34.54 11.01
CA ASN A 759 12.89 -34.80 12.45
C ASN A 759 14.30 -34.62 13.03
N ARG A 760 15.37 -34.95 12.29
CA ARG A 760 16.74 -34.62 12.74
C ARG A 760 16.88 -33.11 12.95
N ILE A 761 16.54 -32.29 11.94
CA ILE A 761 16.62 -30.83 12.05
C ILE A 761 15.74 -30.28 13.19
N HIS A 762 14.50 -30.78 13.32
CA HIS A 762 13.56 -30.33 14.36
C HIS A 762 14.03 -30.71 15.78
N ASN A 763 14.55 -31.92 15.98
CA ASN A 763 15.08 -32.33 17.28
C ASN A 763 16.37 -31.58 17.63
N THR A 764 17.21 -31.23 16.64
CA THR A 764 18.37 -30.37 16.86
C THR A 764 17.96 -28.94 17.29
N LEU A 765 16.84 -28.40 16.79
CA LEU A 765 16.27 -27.14 17.32
C LEU A 765 15.79 -27.29 18.77
N ILE A 766 15.05 -28.36 19.10
CA ILE A 766 14.58 -28.64 20.47
C ILE A 766 15.75 -28.64 21.46
N LYS A 767 16.86 -29.33 21.12
CA LYS A 767 18.07 -29.35 21.94
C LYS A 767 18.80 -28.00 21.96
N ALA A 768 18.82 -27.24 20.87
CA ALA A 768 19.45 -25.91 20.85
C ALA A 768 18.72 -24.91 21.77
N TYR A 769 17.40 -25.05 21.89
CA TYR A 769 16.58 -24.33 22.88
C TYR A 769 16.68 -24.89 24.31
N ARG A 770 17.42 -26.00 24.53
CA ARG A 770 17.54 -26.73 25.80
C ARG A 770 16.19 -27.22 26.38
N PHE A 771 15.21 -27.54 25.52
CA PHE A 771 13.88 -28.00 25.96
C PHE A 771 13.87 -29.44 26.44
N THR A 772 13.31 -29.68 27.62
CA THR A 772 13.23 -30.98 28.30
C THR A 772 11.92 -31.73 28.02
N GLN A 773 10.90 -31.03 27.50
CA GLN A 773 9.55 -31.57 27.28
C GLN A 773 8.81 -30.81 26.17
N GLY A 774 7.84 -31.48 25.51
CA GLY A 774 7.17 -30.95 24.31
C GLY A 774 6.37 -29.66 24.49
N ILE A 775 5.95 -29.33 25.72
CA ILE A 775 5.20 -28.11 26.02
C ILE A 775 6.09 -26.84 26.04
N GLU A 776 7.39 -26.99 26.26
CA GLU A 776 8.35 -25.89 26.30
C GLU A 776 8.61 -25.30 24.90
N CYS A 777 8.27 -26.01 23.82
CA CYS A 777 8.32 -25.50 22.45
C CYS A 777 7.49 -24.22 22.23
N TYR A 778 6.46 -23.97 23.04
CA TYR A 778 5.70 -22.73 22.99
C TYR A 778 6.36 -21.57 23.76
N SER A 779 7.43 -21.79 24.52
CA SER A 779 8.06 -20.76 25.36
C SER A 779 8.73 -19.64 24.54
N VAL A 780 9.24 -19.94 23.34
CA VAL A 780 9.78 -18.95 22.39
C VAL A 780 8.73 -17.91 22.02
N ALA A 781 7.48 -18.36 21.85
CA ALA A 781 6.33 -17.53 21.52
C ALA A 781 5.69 -16.86 22.75
N ALA A 782 6.09 -17.21 23.99
CA ALA A 782 5.46 -16.75 25.22
C ALA A 782 5.27 -15.23 25.36
N PRO A 783 6.20 -14.34 24.92
CA PRO A 783 5.99 -12.90 24.94
C PRO A 783 4.75 -12.45 24.16
N ILE A 784 4.34 -13.22 23.15
CA ILE A 784 3.17 -12.97 22.30
C ILE A 784 1.96 -13.71 22.88
N LEU A 785 2.11 -14.99 23.22
CA LEU A 785 1.02 -15.84 23.72
C LEU A 785 0.40 -15.34 25.05
N LYS A 786 1.17 -14.64 25.88
CA LYS A 786 0.71 -13.95 27.10
C LYS A 786 -0.24 -12.78 26.84
N THR A 787 -0.32 -12.31 25.60
CA THR A 787 -1.03 -11.08 25.23
C THR A 787 -2.21 -11.33 24.28
N ILE A 788 -2.47 -12.60 23.95
CA ILE A 788 -3.63 -13.04 23.17
C ILE A 788 -4.45 -14.07 23.95
N ARG A 789 -5.76 -14.12 23.68
CA ARG A 789 -6.73 -15.06 24.25
C ARG A 789 -7.47 -15.77 23.12
N ARG A 790 -7.79 -17.06 23.29
CA ARG A 790 -8.82 -17.71 22.48
C ARG A 790 -10.20 -17.52 23.12
N ASP A 791 -11.13 -17.07 22.31
CA ASP A 791 -12.54 -16.95 22.65
C ASP A 791 -13.15 -18.35 22.88
N PRO A 792 -13.78 -18.66 24.03
CA PRO A 792 -14.22 -20.03 24.35
C PRO A 792 -15.30 -20.61 23.44
N ASP A 793 -16.19 -19.77 22.90
CA ASP A 793 -17.34 -20.20 22.09
C ASP A 793 -16.98 -20.33 20.60
N THR A 794 -15.94 -19.63 20.14
CA THR A 794 -15.55 -19.56 18.72
C THR A 794 -14.14 -20.04 18.39
N GLY A 795 -13.26 -20.21 19.38
CA GLY A 795 -11.83 -20.54 19.19
C GLY A 795 -10.98 -19.40 18.59
N ARG A 796 -11.61 -18.27 18.22
CA ARG A 796 -10.97 -17.11 17.60
C ARG A 796 -9.93 -16.49 18.52
N CYS A 797 -8.78 -16.12 17.97
CA CYS A 797 -7.74 -15.39 18.67
C CYS A 797 -8.03 -13.87 18.70
N ARG A 798 -7.86 -13.23 19.85
CA ARG A 798 -7.94 -11.76 20.04
C ARG A 798 -7.02 -11.30 21.16
N ASP A 799 -6.92 -9.99 21.40
CA ASP A 799 -6.17 -9.45 22.54
C ASP A 799 -6.84 -9.78 23.90
N VAL A 800 -6.00 -9.93 24.92
CA VAL A 800 -6.39 -10.15 26.34
C VAL A 800 -6.95 -8.85 26.93
N ARG A 801 -8.09 -8.92 27.62
CA ARG A 801 -8.63 -7.82 28.45
C ARG A 801 -8.25 -8.03 29.93
N GLU A 802 -8.31 -6.98 30.74
CA GLU A 802 -7.98 -7.06 32.17
C GLU A 802 -8.78 -8.16 32.89
N GLY A 803 -8.06 -9.03 33.62
CA GLY A 803 -8.67 -10.16 34.35
C GLY A 803 -9.00 -11.39 33.51
N GLU A 804 -8.65 -11.42 32.22
CA GLU A 804 -8.80 -12.62 31.38
C GLU A 804 -7.52 -13.47 31.30
N GLU A 805 -7.69 -14.79 31.22
CA GLU A 805 -6.59 -15.75 30.97
C GLU A 805 -6.12 -15.71 29.51
N SER A 806 -4.81 -15.71 29.29
CA SER A 806 -4.18 -15.74 27.97
C SER A 806 -3.98 -17.16 27.42
N VAL A 807 -3.63 -17.28 26.14
CA VAL A 807 -3.22 -18.55 25.52
C VAL A 807 -2.00 -19.16 26.24
N TRP A 808 -1.10 -18.32 26.75
CA TRP A 808 0.03 -18.81 27.55
C TRP A 808 -0.41 -19.43 28.88
N ASP A 809 -1.39 -18.85 29.56
CA ASP A 809 -1.86 -19.37 30.86
C ASP A 809 -2.60 -20.70 30.69
N VAL A 810 -3.32 -20.88 29.57
CA VAL A 810 -3.90 -22.17 29.18
C VAL A 810 -2.82 -23.22 28.90
N ILE A 811 -1.73 -22.85 28.20
CA ILE A 811 -0.59 -23.75 27.97
C ILE A 811 0.07 -24.17 29.29
N GLN A 812 0.23 -23.24 30.24
CA GLN A 812 0.85 -23.50 31.54
C GLN A 812 -0.11 -24.07 32.60
N HIS A 813 -1.37 -24.35 32.26
CA HIS A 813 -2.33 -24.93 33.19
C HIS A 813 -1.94 -26.36 33.59
N PRO A 814 -2.04 -26.79 34.87
CA PRO A 814 -1.59 -28.11 35.31
C PRO A 814 -2.27 -29.32 34.63
N ASP A 815 -3.44 -29.12 34.01
CA ASP A 815 -4.14 -30.17 33.25
C ASP A 815 -3.67 -30.28 31.78
N SER A 816 -2.85 -29.35 31.28
CA SER A 816 -2.33 -29.34 29.90
C SER A 816 -1.21 -30.37 29.72
N GLN A 817 -1.29 -31.17 28.65
CA GLN A 817 -0.38 -32.30 28.38
C GLN A 817 0.17 -32.27 26.95
N SER A 818 1.46 -32.55 26.78
CA SER A 818 2.07 -32.76 25.46
C SER A 818 1.89 -34.22 25.01
N ILE A 819 1.37 -34.41 23.80
CA ILE A 819 1.17 -35.74 23.20
C ILE A 819 2.34 -36.04 22.26
N ASP A 820 3.32 -36.80 22.76
CA ASP A 820 4.52 -37.16 22.01
C ASP A 820 4.36 -38.57 21.42
N PHE A 821 4.13 -38.63 20.10
CA PHE A 821 3.92 -39.88 19.35
C PHE A 821 4.89 -40.01 18.18
N LEU A 822 5.17 -41.25 17.78
CA LEU A 822 5.84 -41.61 16.54
C LEU A 822 4.84 -42.15 15.53
N VAL A 823 5.12 -41.93 14.25
CA VAL A 823 4.36 -42.49 13.12
C VAL A 823 5.11 -43.72 12.62
N GLU A 824 4.40 -44.84 12.44
CA GLU A 824 5.00 -46.11 12.04
C GLU A 824 4.83 -46.34 10.53
N TYR A 825 5.92 -46.77 9.87
CA TYR A 825 5.98 -46.93 8.42
C TYR A 825 6.23 -48.37 7.98
N LEU A 826 5.48 -48.82 6.97
CA LEU A 826 5.74 -50.06 6.26
C LEU A 826 5.74 -49.80 4.75
N ASN A 827 6.86 -50.09 4.08
CA ASN A 827 7.05 -49.86 2.64
C ASN A 827 6.74 -48.41 2.18
N GLY A 828 7.16 -47.41 2.96
CA GLY A 828 6.92 -45.99 2.65
C GLY A 828 5.46 -45.54 2.82
N LYS A 829 4.69 -46.21 3.68
CA LYS A 829 3.31 -45.83 4.01
C LYS A 829 3.07 -45.88 5.51
N ILE A 830 2.33 -44.90 6.02
CA ILE A 830 1.84 -44.87 7.40
C ILE A 830 0.99 -46.11 7.65
N THR A 831 1.38 -46.91 8.65
CA THR A 831 0.63 -48.07 9.15
C THR A 831 0.04 -47.86 10.54
N GLY A 832 0.54 -46.89 11.30
CA GLY A 832 0.05 -46.61 12.65
C GLY A 832 0.66 -45.36 13.27
N ARG A 833 0.24 -45.06 14.49
CA ARG A 833 0.87 -44.12 15.41
C ARG A 833 0.92 -44.77 16.79
N ARG A 834 1.99 -44.51 17.54
CA ARG A 834 2.14 -44.95 18.94
C ARG A 834 2.79 -43.86 19.77
N ASP A 835 2.55 -43.88 21.06
CA ASP A 835 3.24 -42.99 22.00
C ASP A 835 4.75 -43.30 22.02
N MET A 836 5.55 -42.26 22.28
CA MET A 836 6.99 -42.41 22.50
C MET A 836 7.28 -43.08 23.85
N THR A 837 8.27 -43.98 23.88
CA THR A 837 8.79 -44.54 25.14
C THR A 837 9.52 -43.47 25.96
N VAL A 838 9.77 -43.76 27.24
CA VAL A 838 10.56 -42.86 28.11
C VAL A 838 11.98 -42.64 27.54
N GLU A 839 12.56 -43.70 26.96
CA GLU A 839 13.88 -43.68 26.32
C GLU A 839 13.86 -42.80 25.06
N GLU A 840 12.88 -42.98 24.18
CA GLU A 840 12.71 -42.15 22.96
C GLU A 840 12.46 -40.67 23.29
N LYS A 841 11.78 -40.36 24.41
CA LYS A 841 11.63 -38.99 24.90
C LYS A 841 12.95 -38.43 25.43
N HIS A 842 13.70 -39.20 26.21
CA HIS A 842 15.02 -38.80 26.73
C HIS A 842 16.02 -38.53 25.61
N GLU A 843 16.03 -39.34 24.54
CA GLU A 843 16.87 -39.11 23.35
C GLU A 843 16.45 -37.85 22.55
N ARG A 844 15.14 -37.59 22.44
CA ARG A 844 14.59 -36.46 21.65
C ARG A 844 14.80 -35.10 22.31
N TYR A 845 14.51 -35.01 23.61
CA TYR A 845 14.60 -33.77 24.37
C TYR A 845 16.03 -33.53 24.89
N TYR A 846 16.28 -32.34 25.41
CA TYR A 846 17.55 -31.97 26.03
C TYR A 846 17.71 -32.69 27.38
N ASN A 847 18.84 -33.36 27.57
CA ASN A 847 19.12 -34.24 28.71
C ASN A 847 20.52 -34.03 29.31
N GLU A 848 20.92 -34.85 30.28
CA GLU A 848 22.19 -34.70 31.00
C GLU A 848 23.44 -34.94 30.12
N ILE A 849 23.30 -35.66 29.01
CA ILE A 849 24.37 -35.90 28.03
C ILE A 849 24.56 -34.64 27.17
N ASP A 850 23.47 -34.06 26.68
CA ASP A 850 23.51 -32.82 25.90
C ASP A 850 24.09 -31.67 26.75
N ALA A 851 23.74 -31.61 28.04
CA ALA A 851 24.30 -30.64 28.99
C ALA A 851 25.82 -30.81 29.21
N ALA A 852 26.31 -32.05 29.29
CA ALA A 852 27.74 -32.32 29.41
C ALA A 852 28.53 -32.06 28.10
N GLU A 853 27.85 -32.06 26.95
CA GLU A 853 28.42 -31.60 25.67
C GLU A 853 28.43 -30.06 25.58
N ASP A 854 27.36 -29.40 26.05
CA ASP A 854 27.27 -27.93 26.12
C ASP A 854 28.33 -27.30 27.04
N GLU A 855 28.67 -27.92 28.18
CA GLU A 855 29.79 -27.50 29.05
C GLU A 855 31.15 -27.46 28.31
N VAL A 856 31.29 -28.18 27.20
CA VAL A 856 32.52 -28.25 26.38
C VAL A 856 32.44 -27.36 25.13
N LEU A 857 31.26 -27.28 24.50
CA LEU A 857 31.05 -26.50 23.28
C LEU A 857 30.81 -25.00 23.54
N PHE A 858 30.16 -24.66 24.65
CA PHE A 858 29.75 -23.29 25.00
C PHE A 858 30.07 -22.98 26.47
N PRO A 859 31.35 -23.04 26.91
CA PRO A 859 31.77 -22.81 28.30
C PRO A 859 31.60 -21.35 28.80
N GLU A 860 30.86 -20.53 28.04
CA GLU A 860 30.54 -19.12 28.27
C GLU A 860 29.03 -18.92 28.54
N GLU A 861 28.20 -19.98 28.41
CA GLU A 861 26.72 -19.97 28.46
C GLU A 861 26.10 -20.77 29.62
#